data_AF-A0A934VQ39-F1
#
_entry.id   AF-A0A934VQ39-F1
#
_cell.length_a   1.000
_cell.length_b   1.000
_cell.length_c   1.000
_cell.angle_alpha   90.00
_cell.angle_beta   90.00
_cell.angle_gamma   90.00
#
_symmetry.space_group_name_H-M   'P 1'
#
loop_
_entity.id
_entity.type
_entity.pdbx_description
1 polymer ?
#
loop_
_entity_poly.entity_id
_entity_poly.type
_entity_poly.pdbx_seq_one_letter_code
_entity_poly.pdbx_strand_id
1 'polypeptide(L)'
;MKQILQSYRNGRLWLADVPGPKCGECDVKIRVESSVVSAGTEKRMVDLAKSSLLQKAMKRPDQVQRIIQKIRAEGLAATWEQVNARLDAPVPLGYSLCGTVVETGVGASDFVVGKRVAAAGAGFASHAQFVTVPRNLVAKLPTGLTTEEGAFGTVGAIAMQAVRQAEVAVGEYVGVIGLGLIGNLVAQICVAAGARVAATDLDSVKRDLASELGVEQVGLDIREVALRLALERGLDKIIIAAGTQSSALIRACPAALRHRGRIIVLGFVGMDCPHQDFYDKEIELRMSMSYGPGRYDPEYEERGHDYPYSYVRWTEQRNIESFLHLVAQGRIDVSKLVTHRFSFENALDAYELLESKTQFMGIVLDYPSSSVEGGERDHSTTETGLKNDANQGDPCLALIGAGNFAKGIIAPLLKRLKVPVHAVATTRGASAKNSAEHLNAEFATTDVETAISDASVTHVLIATRHEAHASLAEQALRAGKLVHVEKPLCTSREQLGMLKETVAELRAEGRINVGFNRRFSPVGNLMVKELRANADSPMTVTFRVNAGSLDPDHWFYQDPGGRLTAEGCHFIDYCMFLVNRPVLSVSCAQQGQSGRAFDSFVITLVFEDGSQGVIVYSGQGDRSLSKERIEVYQAGTSWILDDWAKLWKFSNGARSKIYSGKQEKGWREELEHFLGIEERPDLAPSWSSIVNVHRVMFDTLDTALGASVTR
;
A
#
# COMPACT_ATOMS: atom_id res chain seq x y z
N MET A 1 -12.95 15.07 -9.15
CA MET A 1 -13.95 13.99 -9.07
C MET A 1 -14.43 13.81 -7.63
N LYS A 2 -15.62 13.25 -7.42
CA LYS A 2 -16.13 12.92 -6.08
C LYS A 2 -15.78 11.49 -5.67
N GLN A 3 -15.48 11.29 -4.39
CA GLN A 3 -15.16 9.99 -3.78
C GLN A 3 -15.69 9.90 -2.35
N ILE A 4 -16.19 8.73 -1.94
CA ILE A 4 -16.60 8.50 -0.55
C ILE A 4 -15.39 8.17 0.30
N LEU A 5 -15.18 8.97 1.35
CA LEU A 5 -14.07 8.81 2.29
C LEU A 5 -14.58 8.63 3.72
N GLN A 6 -13.82 7.85 4.50
CA GLN A 6 -14.03 7.67 5.92
C GLN A 6 -12.82 8.12 6.73
N SER A 7 -13.06 8.84 7.82
CA SER A 7 -12.02 9.13 8.80
C SER A 7 -11.76 7.88 9.64
N TYR A 8 -10.53 7.36 9.58
CA TYR A 8 -10.15 6.24 10.44
C TYR A 8 -10.10 6.64 11.92
N ARG A 9 -9.95 7.94 12.24
CA ARG A 9 -9.93 8.44 13.62
C ARG A 9 -11.31 8.35 14.28
N ASN A 10 -12.33 8.94 13.67
CA ASN A 10 -13.65 9.14 14.31
C ASN A 10 -14.81 8.49 13.55
N GLY A 11 -14.55 7.83 12.42
CA GLY A 11 -15.57 7.14 11.63
C GLY A 11 -16.47 8.04 10.79
N ARG A 12 -16.26 9.37 10.77
CA ARG A 12 -17.02 10.32 9.95
C ARG A 12 -16.90 9.94 8.47
N LEU A 13 -18.03 9.88 7.79
CA LEU A 13 -18.14 9.72 6.34
C LEU A 13 -18.40 11.08 5.68
N TRP A 14 -17.83 11.29 4.50
CA TRP A 14 -18.18 12.42 3.65
C TRP A 14 -17.90 12.12 2.17
N LEU A 15 -18.58 12.85 1.31
CA LEU A 15 -18.31 12.87 -0.12
C LEU A 15 -17.26 13.95 -0.39
N ALA A 16 -16.08 13.55 -0.85
CA ALA A 16 -14.94 14.42 -1.03
C ALA A 16 -14.68 14.73 -2.49
N ASP A 17 -14.50 16.01 -2.84
CA ASP A 17 -13.87 16.38 -4.11
C ASP A 17 -12.38 16.09 -4.04
N VAL A 18 -11.90 15.17 -4.87
CA VAL A 18 -10.49 14.77 -4.96
C VAL A 18 -10.02 14.83 -6.41
N PRO A 19 -8.71 14.97 -6.63
CA PRO A 19 -8.11 14.76 -7.95
C PRO A 19 -8.43 13.37 -8.52
N GLY A 20 -8.61 13.30 -9.84
CA GLY A 20 -8.74 12.06 -10.60
C GLY A 20 -7.57 11.10 -10.42
N PRO A 21 -7.72 9.78 -10.30
CA PRO A 21 -6.57 8.90 -10.18
C PRO A 21 -5.76 8.84 -11.48
N LYS A 22 -4.43 8.73 -11.36
CA LYS A 22 -3.55 8.50 -12.52
C LYS A 22 -3.66 7.02 -12.94
N CYS A 23 -3.65 6.74 -14.24
CA CYS A 23 -3.57 5.36 -14.74
C CYS A 23 -2.12 4.87 -14.64
N GLY A 24 -1.87 3.76 -13.95
CA GLY A 24 -0.59 3.08 -13.94
C GLY A 24 -0.37 2.21 -15.18
N GLU A 25 0.81 1.60 -15.28
CA GLU A 25 1.22 0.79 -16.43
C GLU A 25 0.38 -0.47 -16.63
N CYS A 26 0.05 -1.18 -15.54
CA CYS A 26 -0.77 -2.40 -15.56
C CYS A 26 -2.24 -2.13 -15.18
N ASP A 27 -2.65 -0.87 -15.17
CA ASP A 27 -3.97 -0.47 -14.69
C ASP A 27 -4.95 -0.18 -15.82
N VAL A 28 -6.22 -0.24 -15.47
CA VAL A 28 -7.36 0.21 -16.27
C VAL A 28 -8.04 1.34 -15.51
N LYS A 29 -8.15 2.51 -16.15
CA LYS A 29 -8.92 3.63 -15.61
C LYS A 29 -10.36 3.52 -16.05
N ILE A 30 -11.28 3.60 -15.09
CA ILE A 30 -12.70 3.33 -15.28
C ILE A 30 -13.49 4.53 -14.78
N ARG A 31 -14.37 5.06 -15.63
CA ARG A 31 -15.46 5.94 -15.21
C ARG A 31 -16.59 5.07 -14.69
N VAL A 32 -16.92 5.21 -13.41
CA VAL A 32 -17.88 4.35 -12.72
C VAL A 32 -19.30 4.73 -13.15
N GLU A 33 -20.11 3.73 -13.48
CA GLU A 33 -21.53 3.90 -13.86
C GLU A 33 -22.45 3.33 -12.75
N SER A 34 -22.03 2.23 -12.11
CA SER A 34 -22.74 1.63 -10.97
C SER A 34 -21.74 1.02 -9.98
N SER A 35 -22.05 1.06 -8.69
CA SER A 35 -21.28 0.34 -7.66
C SER A 35 -22.16 -0.25 -6.58
N VAL A 36 -21.73 -1.36 -5.97
CA VAL A 36 -22.54 -2.09 -4.97
C VAL A 36 -21.94 -1.91 -3.58
N VAL A 37 -22.77 -1.48 -2.64
CA VAL A 37 -22.41 -1.41 -1.22
C VAL A 37 -22.65 -2.77 -0.58
N SER A 38 -21.58 -3.41 -0.11
CA SER A 38 -21.71 -4.69 0.59
C SER A 38 -21.82 -4.45 2.09
N ALA A 39 -23.06 -4.49 2.57
CA ALA A 39 -23.40 -4.19 3.95
C ALA A 39 -22.57 -4.96 4.99
N GLY A 40 -22.23 -6.24 4.75
CA GLY A 40 -21.46 -7.03 5.72
C GLY A 40 -20.03 -6.52 5.91
N THR A 41 -19.31 -6.30 4.81
CA THR A 41 -17.90 -5.87 4.83
C THR A 41 -17.77 -4.39 5.15
N GLU A 42 -18.58 -3.55 4.52
CA GLU A 42 -18.48 -2.10 4.67
C GLU A 42 -18.98 -1.62 6.03
N LYS A 43 -20.06 -2.19 6.56
CA LYS A 43 -20.50 -1.89 7.93
C LYS A 43 -19.40 -2.23 8.95
N ARG A 44 -18.67 -3.32 8.78
CA ARG A 44 -17.54 -3.65 9.65
C ARG A 44 -16.39 -2.65 9.55
N MET A 45 -16.11 -2.15 8.35
CA MET A 45 -15.11 -1.08 8.18
C MET A 45 -15.57 0.19 8.91
N VAL A 46 -16.85 0.55 8.76
CA VAL A 46 -17.45 1.71 9.44
C VAL A 46 -17.45 1.56 10.96
N ASP A 47 -17.90 0.43 11.49
CA ASP A 47 -17.92 0.11 12.92
C ASP A 47 -16.50 0.10 13.51
N LEU A 48 -15.52 -0.43 12.77
CA LEU A 48 -14.12 -0.40 13.17
C LEU A 48 -13.62 1.05 13.25
N ALA A 49 -13.92 1.89 12.26
CA ALA A 49 -13.51 3.29 12.24
C ALA A 49 -14.17 4.11 13.37
N LYS A 50 -15.42 3.79 13.75
CA LYS A 50 -16.14 4.42 14.88
C LYS A 50 -15.67 3.95 16.26
N SER A 51 -15.05 2.77 16.35
CA SER A 51 -14.60 2.22 17.64
C SER A 51 -13.53 3.08 18.33
N SER A 52 -13.48 3.05 19.66
CA SER A 52 -12.51 3.83 20.43
C SER A 52 -11.08 3.38 20.12
N LEU A 53 -10.09 4.24 20.33
CA LEU A 53 -8.67 3.88 20.11
C LEU A 53 -8.25 2.66 20.93
N LEU A 54 -8.80 2.50 22.15
CA LEU A 54 -8.58 1.33 22.99
C LEU A 54 -9.16 0.06 22.36
N GLN A 55 -10.39 0.13 21.82
CA GLN A 55 -11.01 -1.01 21.13
C GLN A 55 -10.26 -1.38 19.84
N LYS A 56 -9.79 -0.38 19.07
CA LYS A 56 -8.94 -0.59 17.89
C LYS A 56 -7.64 -1.30 18.27
N ALA A 57 -6.99 -0.84 19.35
CA ALA A 57 -5.78 -1.43 19.89
C ALA A 57 -5.99 -2.88 20.37
N MET A 58 -7.08 -3.17 21.08
CA MET A 58 -7.42 -4.53 21.52
C MET A 58 -7.68 -5.48 20.35
N LYS A 59 -8.28 -4.99 19.26
CA LYS A 59 -8.54 -5.78 18.04
C LYS A 59 -7.28 -6.03 17.20
N ARG A 60 -6.19 -5.29 17.44
CA ARG A 60 -4.90 -5.39 16.72
C ARG A 60 -3.70 -5.34 17.67
N PRO A 61 -3.51 -6.38 18.51
CA PRO A 61 -2.42 -6.42 19.50
C PRO A 61 -1.03 -6.36 18.86
N ASP A 62 -0.89 -6.87 17.63
CA ASP A 62 0.31 -6.78 16.80
C ASP A 62 0.71 -5.32 16.51
N GLN A 63 -0.25 -4.45 16.19
CA GLN A 63 0.01 -3.04 15.92
C GLN A 63 0.41 -2.28 17.18
N VAL A 64 -0.14 -2.64 18.33
CA VAL A 64 0.23 -2.07 19.64
C VAL A 64 1.68 -2.40 19.97
N GLN A 65 2.10 -3.65 19.77
CA GLN A 65 3.50 -4.04 19.96
C GLN A 65 4.44 -3.26 19.04
N ARG A 66 4.07 -3.08 17.77
CA ARG A 66 4.84 -2.24 16.82
C ARG A 66 4.96 -0.79 17.28
N ILE A 67 3.89 -0.21 17.86
CA ILE A 67 3.92 1.16 18.42
C ILE A 67 4.85 1.24 19.63
N ILE A 68 4.79 0.27 20.56
CA ILE A 68 5.68 0.23 21.73
C ILE A 68 7.15 0.14 21.30
N GLN A 69 7.45 -0.70 20.30
CA GLN A 69 8.79 -0.80 19.72
C GLN A 69 9.24 0.54 19.11
N LYS A 70 8.36 1.23 18.37
CA LYS A 70 8.65 2.55 17.83
C LYS A 70 8.90 3.60 18.90
N ILE A 71 8.11 3.63 19.98
CA ILE A 71 8.31 4.54 21.11
C ILE A 71 9.71 4.35 21.71
N ARG A 72 10.16 3.10 21.84
CA ARG A 72 11.51 2.79 22.36
C ARG A 72 12.63 3.23 21.41
N ALA A 73 12.41 3.15 20.10
CA ALA A 73 13.41 3.48 19.09
C ALA A 73 13.48 4.98 18.74
N GLU A 74 12.34 5.62 18.55
CA GLU A 74 12.21 6.98 17.99
C GLU A 74 11.73 8.01 19.04
N GLY A 75 11.35 7.53 20.22
CA GLY A 75 10.76 8.35 21.28
C GLY A 75 9.25 8.55 21.14
N LEU A 76 8.65 9.02 22.23
CA LEU A 76 7.20 9.14 22.38
C LEU A 76 6.59 10.17 21.43
N ALA A 77 7.20 11.35 21.32
CA ALA A 77 6.68 12.46 20.51
C ALA A 77 6.67 12.13 19.00
N ALA A 78 7.78 11.62 18.46
CA ALA A 78 7.88 11.27 17.04
C ALA A 78 6.94 10.10 16.67
N THR A 79 6.83 9.10 17.55
CA THR A 79 5.89 7.98 17.34
C THR A 79 4.45 8.47 17.39
N TRP A 80 4.12 9.40 18.30
CA TRP A 80 2.79 9.98 18.41
C TRP A 80 2.40 10.79 17.16
N GLU A 81 3.31 11.58 16.60
CA GLU A 81 3.08 12.31 15.34
C GLU A 81 2.79 11.36 14.18
N GLN A 82 3.58 10.29 14.01
CA GLN A 82 3.36 9.30 12.94
C GLN A 82 2.04 8.52 13.11
N VAL A 83 1.70 8.13 14.35
CA VAL A 83 0.44 7.45 14.64
C VAL A 83 -0.74 8.38 14.33
N ASN A 84 -0.66 9.65 14.74
CA ASN A 84 -1.69 10.63 14.41
C ASN A 84 -1.85 10.82 12.90
N ALA A 85 -0.75 11.00 12.17
CA ALA A 85 -0.78 11.14 10.70
C ALA A 85 -1.46 9.92 10.03
N ARG A 86 -1.27 8.71 10.55
CA ARG A 86 -1.93 7.50 10.05
C ARG A 86 -3.42 7.44 10.43
N LEU A 87 -3.79 7.91 11.63
CA LEU A 87 -5.19 7.99 12.05
C LEU A 87 -5.98 9.07 11.29
N ASP A 88 -5.30 10.13 10.87
CA ASP A 88 -5.87 11.26 10.11
C ASP A 88 -6.02 10.98 8.62
N ALA A 89 -5.38 9.91 8.12
CA ALA A 89 -5.50 9.52 6.72
C ALA A 89 -6.93 8.99 6.43
N PRO A 90 -7.65 9.57 5.46
CA PRO A 90 -8.96 9.07 5.05
C PRO A 90 -8.82 7.72 4.34
N VAL A 91 -9.82 6.87 4.56
CA VAL A 91 -9.93 5.54 3.94
C VAL A 91 -11.04 5.59 2.88
N PRO A 92 -10.72 5.30 1.61
CA PRO A 92 -11.73 5.08 0.59
C PRO A 92 -12.64 3.91 0.90
N LEU A 93 -13.94 4.06 0.67
CA LEU A 93 -14.91 2.96 0.76
C LEU A 93 -15.23 2.36 -0.61
N GLY A 94 -15.81 1.16 -0.61
CA GLY A 94 -16.16 0.42 -1.82
C GLY A 94 -15.06 -0.50 -2.35
N TYR A 95 -15.50 -1.56 -3.01
CA TYR A 95 -14.63 -2.58 -3.62
C TYR A 95 -15.27 -3.32 -4.82
N SER A 96 -16.47 -2.94 -5.26
CA SER A 96 -17.25 -3.64 -6.28
C SER A 96 -18.00 -2.63 -7.15
N LEU A 97 -17.62 -2.54 -8.42
CA LEU A 97 -18.20 -1.57 -9.35
C LEU A 97 -18.20 -2.05 -10.79
N CYS A 98 -18.92 -1.32 -11.64
CA CYS A 98 -18.90 -1.46 -13.07
C CYS A 98 -18.93 -0.08 -13.73
N GLY A 99 -18.28 0.04 -14.87
CA GLY A 99 -18.18 1.30 -15.58
C GLY A 99 -17.53 1.14 -16.94
N THR A 100 -17.22 2.29 -17.54
CA THR A 100 -16.62 2.37 -18.88
C THR A 100 -15.13 2.67 -18.78
N VAL A 101 -14.32 1.91 -19.52
CA VAL A 101 -12.87 2.15 -19.64
C VAL A 101 -12.64 3.50 -20.32
N VAL A 102 -11.84 4.36 -19.70
CA VAL A 102 -11.48 5.69 -20.24
C VAL A 102 -10.01 5.81 -20.61
N GLU A 103 -9.14 5.01 -19.98
CA GLU A 103 -7.70 5.00 -20.22
C GLU A 103 -7.17 3.61 -19.83
N THR A 104 -6.13 3.14 -20.52
CA THR A 104 -5.46 1.88 -20.21
C THR A 104 -3.96 2.09 -20.17
N GLY A 105 -3.31 1.47 -19.19
CA GLY A 105 -1.86 1.35 -19.18
C GLY A 105 -1.37 0.39 -20.27
N VAL A 106 -0.09 0.50 -20.64
CA VAL A 106 0.55 -0.33 -21.68
C VAL A 106 0.43 -1.82 -21.38
N GLY A 107 0.56 -2.21 -20.10
CA GLY A 107 0.42 -3.58 -19.60
C GLY A 107 -1.02 -4.11 -19.54
N ALA A 108 -2.03 -3.24 -19.75
CA ALA A 108 -3.45 -3.56 -19.75
C ALA A 108 -4.11 -3.36 -21.14
N SER A 109 -3.32 -3.55 -22.20
CA SER A 109 -3.72 -3.37 -23.60
C SER A 109 -4.80 -4.34 -24.09
N ASP A 110 -5.15 -5.36 -23.31
CA ASP A 110 -6.27 -6.27 -23.55
C ASP A 110 -7.64 -5.65 -23.26
N PHE A 111 -7.68 -4.47 -22.62
CA PHE A 111 -8.87 -3.66 -22.41
C PHE A 111 -8.98 -2.54 -23.46
N VAL A 112 -10.22 -2.20 -23.82
CA VAL A 112 -10.51 -1.25 -24.91
C VAL A 112 -11.28 -0.07 -24.36
N VAL A 113 -10.77 1.14 -24.59
CA VAL A 113 -11.44 2.40 -24.23
C VAL A 113 -12.86 2.45 -24.82
N GLY A 114 -13.82 2.91 -24.01
CA GLY A 114 -15.24 2.95 -24.36
C GLY A 114 -15.99 1.63 -24.13
N LYS A 115 -15.33 0.54 -23.73
CA LYS A 115 -16.00 -0.72 -23.35
C LYS A 115 -16.29 -0.76 -21.86
N ARG A 116 -17.36 -1.47 -21.50
CA ARG A 116 -17.78 -1.67 -20.12
C ARG A 116 -17.04 -2.84 -19.47
N VAL A 117 -16.69 -2.66 -18.20
CA VAL A 117 -15.96 -3.62 -17.39
C VAL A 117 -16.50 -3.64 -15.96
N ALA A 118 -16.46 -4.81 -15.32
CA ALA A 118 -16.62 -4.95 -13.87
C ALA A 118 -15.25 -4.91 -13.20
N ALA A 119 -15.16 -4.33 -12.02
CA ALA A 119 -13.88 -4.17 -11.32
C ALA A 119 -13.99 -4.46 -9.82
N ALA A 120 -12.90 -5.01 -9.27
CA ALA A 120 -12.78 -5.46 -7.90
C ALA A 120 -11.60 -4.79 -7.17
N GLY A 121 -11.57 -4.98 -5.85
CA GLY A 121 -10.41 -4.66 -5.01
C GLY A 121 -10.66 -3.52 -4.04
N ALA A 122 -10.52 -3.81 -2.75
CA ALA A 122 -10.59 -2.77 -1.71
C ALA A 122 -9.40 -1.81 -1.86
N GLY A 123 -9.68 -0.50 -1.95
CA GLY A 123 -8.66 0.52 -2.20
C GLY A 123 -8.28 0.70 -3.67
N PHE A 124 -8.92 -0.04 -4.59
CA PHE A 124 -8.84 0.13 -6.05
C PHE A 124 -10.22 0.47 -6.61
N ALA A 125 -11.17 -0.47 -6.51
CA ALA A 125 -12.55 -0.34 -6.96
C ALA A 125 -13.46 0.39 -5.94
N SER A 126 -13.02 1.57 -5.50
CA SER A 126 -13.74 2.39 -4.52
C SER A 126 -14.99 3.09 -5.09
N HIS A 127 -15.92 3.50 -4.22
CA HIS A 127 -17.06 4.34 -4.58
C HIS A 127 -16.61 5.76 -4.92
N ALA A 128 -16.39 5.99 -6.21
CA ALA A 128 -15.83 7.21 -6.75
C ALA A 128 -16.23 7.37 -8.22
N GLN A 129 -16.27 8.60 -8.75
CA GLN A 129 -16.65 8.79 -10.17
C GLN A 129 -15.62 8.18 -11.14
N PHE A 130 -14.33 8.19 -10.78
CA PHE A 130 -13.26 7.54 -11.53
C PHE A 130 -12.39 6.70 -10.60
N VAL A 131 -11.95 5.54 -11.09
CA VAL A 131 -11.02 4.66 -10.39
C VAL A 131 -9.92 4.19 -11.34
N THR A 132 -8.78 3.83 -10.78
CA THR A 132 -7.71 3.10 -11.49
C THR A 132 -7.59 1.74 -10.81
N VAL A 133 -7.77 0.66 -11.59
CA VAL A 133 -7.79 -0.70 -11.07
C VAL A 133 -6.81 -1.58 -11.85
N PRO A 134 -5.95 -2.36 -11.18
CA PRO A 134 -5.04 -3.29 -11.85
C PRO A 134 -5.78 -4.30 -12.73
N ARG A 135 -5.20 -4.63 -13.88
CA ARG A 135 -5.84 -5.46 -14.92
C ARG A 135 -6.44 -6.78 -14.43
N ASN A 136 -5.78 -7.46 -13.49
CA ASN A 136 -6.19 -8.79 -13.00
C ASN A 136 -7.36 -8.73 -12.00
N LEU A 137 -7.82 -7.53 -11.67
CA LEU A 137 -9.03 -7.28 -10.89
C LEU A 137 -10.18 -6.74 -11.74
N VAL A 138 -10.01 -6.69 -13.07
CA VAL A 138 -10.98 -6.16 -14.02
C VAL A 138 -11.46 -7.26 -14.95
N ALA A 139 -12.76 -7.40 -15.14
CA ALA A 139 -13.36 -8.36 -16.08
C ALA A 139 -14.20 -7.62 -17.12
N LYS A 140 -14.15 -8.08 -18.38
CA LYS A 140 -14.98 -7.52 -19.46
C LYS A 140 -16.46 -7.80 -19.16
N LEU A 141 -17.30 -6.78 -19.30
CA LEU A 141 -18.74 -6.97 -19.13
C LEU A 141 -19.31 -7.71 -20.36
N PRO A 142 -19.98 -8.88 -20.18
CA PRO A 142 -20.65 -9.56 -21.27
C PRO A 142 -21.67 -8.66 -21.99
N THR A 143 -21.84 -8.87 -23.30
CA THR A 143 -22.84 -8.14 -24.08
C THR A 143 -24.25 -8.45 -23.56
N GLY A 144 -25.07 -7.42 -23.39
CA GLY A 144 -26.45 -7.54 -22.91
C GLY A 144 -26.61 -7.30 -21.40
N LEU A 145 -25.53 -7.35 -20.61
CA LEU A 145 -25.61 -6.99 -19.19
C LEU A 145 -25.58 -5.48 -18.98
N THR A 146 -26.35 -5.05 -17.98
CA THR A 146 -26.33 -3.69 -17.43
C THR A 146 -25.11 -3.48 -16.54
N THR A 147 -24.76 -2.21 -16.29
CA THR A 147 -23.69 -1.88 -15.34
C THR A 147 -24.08 -2.19 -13.90
N GLU A 148 -25.37 -2.12 -13.56
CA GLU A 148 -25.88 -2.56 -12.27
C GLU A 148 -25.55 -4.04 -12.05
N GLU A 149 -25.87 -4.90 -13.01
CA GLU A 149 -25.53 -6.34 -12.94
C GLU A 149 -24.02 -6.58 -12.90
N GLY A 150 -23.27 -5.84 -13.71
CA GLY A 150 -21.81 -5.87 -13.71
C GLY A 150 -21.20 -5.53 -12.35
N ALA A 151 -21.78 -4.59 -11.61
CA ALA A 151 -21.26 -4.12 -10.34
C ALA A 151 -21.35 -5.18 -9.22
N PHE A 152 -22.13 -6.26 -9.41
CA PHE A 152 -22.14 -7.44 -8.54
C PHE A 152 -20.97 -8.39 -8.79
N GLY A 153 -20.13 -8.15 -9.80
CA GLY A 153 -19.02 -9.02 -10.20
C GLY A 153 -18.14 -9.48 -9.03
N THR A 154 -17.72 -8.57 -8.15
CA THR A 154 -16.82 -8.90 -7.04
C THR A 154 -17.51 -9.72 -5.95
N VAL A 155 -18.74 -9.37 -5.57
CA VAL A 155 -19.50 -10.15 -4.55
C VAL A 155 -19.92 -11.51 -5.10
N GLY A 156 -20.19 -11.59 -6.41
CA GLY A 156 -20.41 -12.84 -7.13
C GLY A 156 -19.16 -13.72 -7.17
N ALA A 157 -17.98 -13.14 -7.41
CA ALA A 157 -16.71 -13.85 -7.36
C ALA A 157 -16.42 -14.46 -5.97
N ILE A 158 -16.78 -13.76 -4.89
CA ILE A 158 -16.71 -14.29 -3.52
C ILE A 158 -17.62 -15.52 -3.35
N ALA A 159 -18.84 -15.45 -3.86
CA ALA A 159 -19.77 -16.58 -3.83
C ALA A 159 -19.27 -17.76 -4.68
N MET A 160 -18.76 -17.49 -5.89
CA MET A 160 -18.14 -18.50 -6.76
C MET A 160 -16.98 -19.23 -6.08
N GLN A 161 -16.12 -18.50 -5.37
CA GLN A 161 -15.00 -19.11 -4.65
C GLN A 161 -15.49 -20.06 -3.55
N ALA A 162 -16.53 -19.68 -2.81
CA ALA A 162 -17.10 -20.55 -1.77
C ALA A 162 -17.66 -21.85 -2.35
N VAL A 163 -18.37 -21.77 -3.48
CA VAL A 163 -18.89 -22.95 -4.20
C VAL A 163 -17.75 -23.82 -4.75
N ARG A 164 -16.67 -23.22 -5.24
CA ARG A 164 -15.47 -23.93 -5.71
C ARG A 164 -14.73 -24.63 -4.58
N GLN A 165 -14.58 -23.99 -3.41
CA GLN A 165 -14.03 -24.62 -2.21
C GLN A 165 -14.88 -25.78 -1.72
N ALA A 166 -16.20 -25.69 -1.91
CA ALA A 166 -17.12 -26.77 -1.63
C ALA A 166 -17.02 -27.90 -2.66
N GLU A 167 -16.46 -27.67 -3.85
CA GLU A 167 -16.38 -28.61 -4.97
C GLU A 167 -17.78 -29.13 -5.36
N VAL A 168 -18.81 -28.28 -5.35
CA VAL A 168 -20.20 -28.67 -5.61
C VAL A 168 -20.32 -29.44 -6.93
N ALA A 169 -20.99 -30.59 -6.89
CA ALA A 169 -21.26 -31.46 -8.02
C ALA A 169 -22.77 -31.58 -8.28
N VAL A 170 -23.11 -31.91 -9.52
CA VAL A 170 -24.49 -32.09 -9.97
C VAL A 170 -25.17 -33.18 -9.12
N GLY A 171 -26.35 -32.87 -8.59
CA GLY A 171 -27.19 -33.79 -7.81
C GLY A 171 -26.88 -33.87 -6.31
N GLU A 172 -25.84 -33.20 -5.82
CA GLU A 172 -25.52 -33.16 -4.38
C GLU A 172 -26.50 -32.30 -3.58
N TYR A 173 -26.61 -32.60 -2.28
CA TYR A 173 -27.39 -31.84 -1.33
C TYR A 173 -26.52 -30.81 -0.61
N VAL A 174 -26.81 -29.52 -0.82
CA VAL A 174 -26.00 -28.41 -0.29
C VAL A 174 -26.84 -27.55 0.66
N GLY A 175 -26.31 -27.32 1.85
CA GLY A 175 -26.83 -26.38 2.84
C GLY A 175 -26.18 -25.01 2.74
N VAL A 176 -26.95 -23.92 2.83
CA VAL A 176 -26.43 -22.55 2.94
C VAL A 176 -26.95 -21.91 4.23
N ILE A 177 -26.04 -21.49 5.11
CA ILE A 177 -26.39 -20.81 6.37
C ILE A 177 -26.13 -19.31 6.22
N GLY A 178 -27.20 -18.53 6.32
CA GLY A 178 -27.23 -17.09 6.08
C GLY A 178 -27.59 -16.77 4.63
N LEU A 179 -28.69 -16.04 4.43
CA LEU A 179 -29.24 -15.59 3.15
C LEU A 179 -29.13 -14.05 3.02
N GLY A 180 -28.05 -13.48 3.54
CA GLY A 180 -27.63 -12.13 3.13
C GLY A 180 -27.25 -12.10 1.63
N LEU A 181 -26.75 -10.96 1.14
CA LEU A 181 -26.41 -10.79 -0.27
C LEU A 181 -25.53 -11.94 -0.82
N ILE A 182 -24.40 -12.22 -0.19
CA ILE A 182 -23.47 -13.26 -0.63
C ILE A 182 -24.08 -14.66 -0.48
N GLY A 183 -24.81 -14.91 0.61
CA GLY A 183 -25.46 -16.21 0.86
C GLY A 183 -26.52 -16.55 -0.19
N ASN A 184 -27.32 -15.56 -0.60
CA ASN A 184 -28.27 -15.71 -1.70
C ASN A 184 -27.56 -16.00 -3.04
N LEU A 185 -26.45 -15.31 -3.34
CA LEU A 185 -25.65 -15.60 -4.52
C LEU A 185 -25.06 -17.02 -4.49
N VAL A 186 -24.54 -17.48 -3.33
CA VAL A 186 -24.07 -18.86 -3.14
C VAL A 186 -25.19 -19.86 -3.42
N ALA A 187 -26.39 -19.64 -2.87
CA ALA A 187 -27.52 -20.52 -3.08
C ALA A 187 -27.91 -20.61 -4.56
N GLN A 188 -28.01 -19.46 -5.26
CA GLN A 188 -28.29 -19.42 -6.70
C GLN A 188 -27.21 -20.14 -7.52
N ILE A 189 -25.93 -19.95 -7.20
CA ILE A 189 -24.83 -20.62 -7.91
C ILE A 189 -24.89 -22.14 -7.68
N CYS A 190 -25.19 -22.61 -6.47
CA CYS A 190 -25.38 -24.04 -6.19
C CYS A 190 -26.54 -24.63 -7.01
N VAL A 191 -27.69 -23.92 -7.08
CA VAL A 191 -28.82 -24.33 -7.93
C VAL A 191 -28.40 -24.38 -9.41
N ALA A 192 -27.70 -23.34 -9.89
CA ALA A 192 -27.19 -23.28 -11.26
C ALA A 192 -26.17 -24.39 -11.58
N ALA A 193 -25.40 -24.84 -10.58
CA ALA A 193 -24.48 -25.97 -10.68
C ALA A 193 -25.18 -27.34 -10.67
N GLY A 194 -26.51 -27.37 -10.53
CA GLY A 194 -27.32 -28.59 -10.53
C GLY A 194 -27.39 -29.28 -9.16
N ALA A 195 -27.05 -28.58 -8.07
CA ALA A 195 -27.20 -29.08 -6.72
C ALA A 195 -28.63 -28.85 -6.19
N ARG A 196 -29.04 -29.68 -5.23
CA ARG A 196 -30.27 -29.54 -4.46
C ARG A 196 -29.98 -28.73 -3.21
N VAL A 197 -30.62 -27.57 -3.06
CA VAL A 197 -30.22 -26.57 -2.05
C VAL A 197 -31.23 -26.47 -0.92
N ALA A 198 -30.73 -26.54 0.31
CA ALA A 198 -31.42 -26.13 1.52
C ALA A 198 -30.76 -24.88 2.09
N ALA A 199 -31.51 -23.93 2.65
CA ALA A 199 -30.93 -22.73 3.22
C ALA A 199 -31.61 -22.25 4.50
N THR A 200 -30.85 -21.52 5.32
CA THR A 200 -31.37 -20.93 6.55
C THR A 200 -31.01 -19.46 6.69
N ASP A 201 -31.94 -18.69 7.25
CA ASP A 201 -31.72 -17.31 7.70
C ASP A 201 -32.76 -17.00 8.78
N LEU A 202 -32.50 -16.03 9.65
CA LEU A 202 -33.45 -15.59 10.66
C LEU A 202 -34.62 -14.81 10.05
N ASP A 203 -34.37 -14.12 8.93
CA ASP A 203 -35.32 -13.26 8.24
C ASP A 203 -36.19 -14.04 7.24
N SER A 204 -37.52 -14.01 7.43
CA SER A 204 -38.45 -14.72 6.53
C SER A 204 -38.42 -14.17 5.11
N VAL A 205 -38.28 -12.86 4.93
CA VAL A 205 -38.27 -12.24 3.60
C VAL A 205 -37.13 -12.78 2.75
N LYS A 206 -35.96 -12.98 3.37
CA LYS A 206 -34.78 -13.55 2.68
C LYS A 206 -34.97 -15.02 2.34
N ARG A 207 -35.68 -15.78 3.19
CA ARG A 207 -36.03 -17.19 2.95
C ARG A 207 -37.04 -17.34 1.82
N ASP A 208 -38.04 -16.47 1.77
CA ASP A 208 -39.07 -16.47 0.73
C ASP A 208 -38.43 -16.15 -0.63
N LEU A 209 -37.58 -15.11 -0.69
CA LEU A 209 -36.81 -14.78 -1.88
C LEU A 209 -35.89 -15.93 -2.33
N ALA A 210 -35.21 -16.61 -1.40
CA ALA A 210 -34.37 -17.76 -1.75
C ALA A 210 -35.20 -18.91 -2.36
N SER A 211 -36.41 -19.17 -1.83
CA SER A 211 -37.33 -20.16 -2.42
C SER A 211 -37.75 -19.77 -3.84
N GLU A 212 -38.08 -18.49 -4.08
CA GLU A 212 -38.41 -17.98 -5.41
C GLU A 212 -37.25 -18.13 -6.41
N LEU A 213 -36.01 -18.11 -5.91
CA LEU A 213 -34.78 -18.26 -6.68
C LEU A 213 -34.31 -19.72 -6.82
N GLY A 214 -35.17 -20.69 -6.47
CA GLY A 214 -34.95 -22.12 -6.72
C GLY A 214 -34.35 -22.91 -5.56
N VAL A 215 -34.23 -22.33 -4.36
CA VAL A 215 -33.88 -23.10 -3.16
C VAL A 215 -35.06 -23.98 -2.75
N GLU A 216 -34.83 -25.28 -2.61
CA GLU A 216 -35.91 -26.25 -2.41
C GLU A 216 -36.46 -26.28 -0.97
N GLN A 217 -35.60 -26.04 0.02
CA GLN A 217 -35.99 -26.05 1.42
C GLN A 217 -35.41 -24.86 2.17
N VAL A 218 -36.26 -24.07 2.80
CA VAL A 218 -35.85 -22.94 3.65
C VAL A 218 -36.37 -23.11 5.08
N GLY A 219 -35.64 -22.56 6.05
CA GLY A 219 -36.00 -22.66 7.46
C GLY A 219 -35.07 -21.89 8.41
N LEU A 220 -35.25 -22.10 9.71
CA LEU A 220 -34.43 -21.47 10.75
C LEU A 220 -33.25 -22.37 11.14
N ASP A 221 -33.45 -23.69 11.15
CA ASP A 221 -32.49 -24.68 11.60
C ASP A 221 -31.98 -25.52 10.42
N ILE A 222 -30.64 -25.62 10.29
CA ILE A 222 -29.99 -26.32 9.18
C ILE A 222 -30.27 -27.82 9.20
N ARG A 223 -30.43 -28.43 10.38
CA ARG A 223 -30.74 -29.84 10.56
C ARG A 223 -32.16 -30.15 10.10
N GLU A 224 -33.12 -29.28 10.40
CA GLU A 224 -34.51 -29.47 9.99
C GLU A 224 -34.67 -29.38 8.47
N VAL A 225 -34.05 -28.39 7.83
CA VAL A 225 -34.10 -28.26 6.36
C VAL A 225 -33.30 -29.38 5.69
N ALA A 226 -32.20 -29.84 6.28
CA ALA A 226 -31.45 -31.00 5.81
C ALA A 226 -32.31 -32.27 5.82
N LEU A 227 -33.04 -32.51 6.92
CA LEU A 227 -33.92 -33.67 7.04
C LEU A 227 -35.05 -33.62 5.99
N ARG A 228 -35.62 -32.45 5.72
CA ARG A 228 -36.66 -32.30 4.69
C ARG A 228 -36.13 -32.53 3.27
N LEU A 229 -34.89 -32.12 2.98
CA LEU A 229 -34.31 -32.19 1.64
C LEU A 229 -33.64 -33.55 1.33
N ALA A 230 -32.83 -34.04 2.28
CA ALA A 230 -31.95 -35.19 2.11
C ALA A 230 -32.35 -36.40 2.97
N LEU A 231 -33.40 -36.27 3.80
CA LEU A 231 -33.86 -37.30 4.72
C LEU A 231 -32.71 -37.77 5.64
N GLU A 232 -32.65 -39.06 5.95
CA GLU A 232 -31.62 -39.66 6.82
C GLU A 232 -30.22 -39.67 6.20
N ARG A 233 -30.07 -39.31 4.91
CA ARG A 233 -28.75 -39.28 4.25
C ARG A 233 -27.88 -38.15 4.76
N GLY A 234 -28.48 -37.01 5.09
CA GLY A 234 -27.78 -35.76 5.42
C GLY A 234 -27.24 -35.02 4.19
N LEU A 235 -26.80 -33.79 4.39
CA LEU A 235 -26.23 -32.93 3.35
C LEU A 235 -24.79 -33.36 3.01
N ASP A 236 -24.40 -33.21 1.74
CA ASP A 236 -23.02 -33.37 1.30
C ASP A 236 -22.13 -32.24 1.81
N LYS A 237 -22.65 -31.00 1.73
CA LYS A 237 -21.89 -29.77 1.94
C LYS A 237 -22.71 -28.75 2.70
N ILE A 238 -22.08 -27.96 3.56
CA ILE A 238 -22.67 -26.77 4.17
C ILE A 238 -21.75 -25.57 3.93
N ILE A 239 -22.29 -24.48 3.40
CA ILE A 239 -21.58 -23.21 3.20
C ILE A 239 -22.13 -22.17 4.19
N ILE A 240 -21.26 -21.64 5.04
CA ILE A 240 -21.62 -20.67 6.07
C ILE A 240 -21.32 -19.26 5.58
N ALA A 241 -22.35 -18.51 5.19
CA ALA A 241 -22.29 -17.12 4.71
C ALA A 241 -22.77 -16.09 5.76
N ALA A 242 -22.80 -16.47 7.04
CA ALA A 242 -23.23 -15.64 8.16
C ALA A 242 -22.05 -15.05 8.96
N GLY A 243 -22.31 -14.00 9.75
CA GLY A 243 -21.32 -13.36 10.62
C GLY A 243 -21.70 -13.40 12.09
N THR A 244 -20.90 -14.04 12.95
CA THR A 244 -21.07 -14.08 14.41
C THR A 244 -19.74 -14.36 15.11
N GLN A 245 -19.57 -14.01 16.38
CA GLN A 245 -18.41 -14.46 17.17
C GLN A 245 -18.60 -15.88 17.75
N SER A 246 -19.83 -16.38 17.75
CA SER A 246 -20.17 -17.69 18.30
C SER A 246 -19.76 -18.83 17.36
N SER A 247 -19.35 -19.96 17.93
CA SER A 247 -19.11 -21.22 17.21
C SER A 247 -20.39 -22.05 17.03
N ALA A 248 -21.56 -21.54 17.42
CA ALA A 248 -22.84 -22.26 17.35
C ALA A 248 -23.16 -22.74 15.92
N LEU A 249 -22.87 -21.93 14.90
CA LEU A 249 -23.13 -22.30 13.50
C LEU A 249 -22.28 -23.49 13.06
N ILE A 250 -20.98 -23.51 13.43
CA ILE A 250 -20.10 -24.64 13.15
C ILE A 250 -20.55 -25.88 13.92
N ARG A 251 -20.87 -25.74 15.21
CA ARG A 251 -21.33 -26.85 16.07
C ARG A 251 -22.64 -27.48 15.61
N ALA A 252 -23.51 -26.73 14.91
CA ALA A 252 -24.76 -27.26 14.36
C ALA A 252 -24.57 -28.08 13.07
N CYS A 253 -23.50 -27.84 12.31
CA CYS A 253 -23.29 -28.45 10.99
C CYS A 253 -23.16 -29.99 11.01
N PRO A 254 -22.41 -30.62 11.95
CA PRO A 254 -22.23 -32.07 11.96
C PRO A 254 -23.54 -32.85 11.99
N ALA A 255 -24.56 -32.37 12.70
CA ALA A 255 -25.85 -33.05 12.80
C ALA A 255 -26.64 -33.04 11.47
N ALA A 256 -26.37 -32.08 10.58
CA ALA A 256 -27.03 -31.93 9.28
C ALA A 256 -26.24 -32.58 8.12
N LEU A 257 -24.97 -32.92 8.34
CA LEU A 257 -24.09 -33.53 7.33
C LEU A 257 -24.16 -35.05 7.32
N ARG A 258 -23.93 -35.63 6.14
CA ARG A 258 -23.56 -37.04 5.99
C ARG A 258 -22.14 -37.33 6.49
N HIS A 259 -21.77 -38.61 6.59
CA HIS A 259 -20.36 -39.00 6.73
C HIS A 259 -19.54 -38.48 5.54
N ARG A 260 -18.34 -37.98 5.81
CA ARG A 260 -17.41 -37.33 4.88
C ARG A 260 -18.00 -36.08 4.23
N GLY A 261 -18.90 -35.39 4.95
CA GLY A 261 -19.45 -34.11 4.55
C GLY A 261 -18.44 -32.98 4.73
N ARG A 262 -18.68 -31.85 4.05
CA ARG A 262 -17.77 -30.70 4.08
C ARG A 262 -18.45 -29.43 4.58
N ILE A 263 -17.74 -28.66 5.40
CA ILE A 263 -18.14 -27.32 5.87
C ILE A 263 -17.22 -26.29 5.24
N ILE A 264 -17.79 -25.25 4.64
CA ILE A 264 -17.07 -24.15 4.00
C ILE A 264 -17.38 -22.87 4.76
N VAL A 265 -16.36 -22.31 5.39
CA VAL A 265 -16.46 -21.06 6.14
C VAL A 265 -16.13 -19.90 5.21
N LEU A 266 -17.18 -19.17 4.83
CA LEU A 266 -17.09 -17.96 4.02
C LEU A 266 -17.25 -16.70 4.88
N GLY A 267 -18.20 -16.73 5.81
CA GLY A 267 -18.42 -15.67 6.77
C GLY A 267 -17.44 -15.71 7.94
N PHE A 268 -17.54 -14.72 8.82
CA PHE A 268 -16.72 -14.66 10.04
C PHE A 268 -17.52 -15.28 11.19
N VAL A 269 -17.10 -16.46 11.63
CA VAL A 269 -17.75 -17.26 12.68
C VAL A 269 -16.73 -17.73 13.71
N GLY A 270 -17.19 -18.09 14.92
CA GLY A 270 -16.32 -18.77 15.89
C GLY A 270 -15.89 -20.14 15.35
N MET A 271 -14.61 -20.50 15.56
CA MET A 271 -13.95 -21.66 14.92
C MET A 271 -13.78 -22.88 15.85
N ASP A 272 -14.52 -22.92 16.95
CA ASP A 272 -14.41 -24.02 17.92
C ASP A 272 -15.17 -25.27 17.43
N CYS A 273 -14.41 -26.30 17.07
CA CYS A 273 -14.90 -27.51 16.41
C CYS A 273 -14.95 -28.68 17.41
N PRO A 274 -16.13 -29.28 17.67
CA PRO A 274 -16.25 -30.42 18.57
C PRO A 274 -15.58 -31.67 17.96
N HIS A 275 -14.46 -32.09 18.57
CA HIS A 275 -13.62 -33.18 18.05
C HIS A 275 -14.40 -34.45 17.72
N GLN A 276 -15.26 -34.92 18.64
CA GLN A 276 -15.99 -36.18 18.48
C GLN A 276 -16.91 -36.16 17.25
N ASP A 277 -17.71 -35.11 17.09
CA ASP A 277 -18.67 -35.00 15.97
C ASP A 277 -17.97 -34.93 14.61
N PHE A 278 -16.81 -34.28 14.55
CA PHE A 278 -15.99 -34.18 13.34
C PHE A 278 -15.27 -35.49 13.04
N TYR A 279 -14.75 -36.15 14.07
CA TYR A 279 -14.04 -37.42 13.95
C TYR A 279 -14.97 -38.55 13.50
N ASP A 280 -16.12 -38.71 14.14
CA ASP A 280 -17.06 -39.82 13.88
C ASP A 280 -17.62 -39.79 12.44
N LYS A 281 -17.76 -38.57 11.89
CA LYS A 281 -18.24 -38.36 10.53
C LYS A 281 -17.14 -38.08 9.53
N GLU A 282 -15.85 -38.04 9.90
CA GLU A 282 -14.75 -37.60 9.02
C GLU A 282 -15.07 -36.27 8.31
N ILE A 283 -15.58 -35.27 9.04
CA ILE A 283 -15.99 -33.99 8.45
C ILE A 283 -14.77 -33.17 8.04
N GLU A 284 -14.81 -32.64 6.82
CA GLU A 284 -13.80 -31.71 6.32
C GLU A 284 -14.25 -30.25 6.55
N LEU A 285 -13.36 -29.42 7.08
CA LEU A 285 -13.57 -27.98 7.24
C LEU A 285 -12.63 -27.20 6.32
N ARG A 286 -13.17 -26.32 5.48
CA ARG A 286 -12.39 -25.47 4.56
C ARG A 286 -12.72 -24.00 4.74
N MET A 287 -11.71 -23.15 4.55
CA MET A 287 -11.86 -21.69 4.52
C MET A 287 -12.02 -21.22 3.08
N SER A 288 -12.91 -20.24 2.85
CA SER A 288 -13.03 -19.55 1.57
C SER A 288 -12.38 -18.18 1.62
N MET A 289 -11.25 -18.03 0.93
CA MET A 289 -10.51 -16.77 0.87
C MET A 289 -11.10 -15.81 -0.18
N SER A 290 -11.99 -14.91 0.25
CA SER A 290 -12.54 -13.82 -0.59
C SER A 290 -12.94 -14.29 -2.00
N TYR A 291 -12.50 -13.59 -3.05
CA TYR A 291 -12.72 -13.92 -4.46
C TYR A 291 -11.71 -14.94 -5.06
N GLY A 292 -10.86 -15.57 -4.23
CA GLY A 292 -10.07 -16.74 -4.60
C GLY A 292 -8.57 -16.50 -4.86
N PRO A 293 -7.90 -17.47 -5.52
CA PRO A 293 -6.48 -17.41 -5.83
C PRO A 293 -6.07 -16.12 -6.56
N GLY A 294 -4.95 -15.53 -6.14
CA GLY A 294 -4.52 -14.18 -6.52
C GLY A 294 -4.63 -13.20 -5.34
N ARG A 295 -5.61 -13.41 -4.46
CA ARG A 295 -5.85 -12.51 -3.35
C ARG A 295 -4.61 -12.43 -2.44
N TYR A 296 -4.18 -11.21 -2.13
CA TYR A 296 -3.00 -10.92 -1.32
C TYR A 296 -1.67 -11.31 -1.96
N ASP A 297 -1.64 -11.61 -3.26
CA ASP A 297 -0.42 -11.76 -4.05
C ASP A 297 -0.20 -10.48 -4.88
N PRO A 298 0.78 -9.62 -4.53
CA PRO A 298 1.05 -8.39 -5.27
C PRO A 298 1.51 -8.61 -6.71
N GLU A 299 2.12 -9.76 -7.03
CA GLU A 299 2.49 -10.08 -8.42
C GLU A 299 1.24 -10.24 -9.28
N TYR A 300 0.22 -10.89 -8.72
CA TYR A 300 -1.07 -11.05 -9.38
C TYR A 300 -1.91 -9.77 -9.34
N GLU A 301 -2.18 -9.23 -8.15
CA GLU A 301 -3.12 -8.11 -7.95
C GLU A 301 -2.58 -6.78 -8.46
N GLU A 302 -1.31 -6.44 -8.22
CA GLU A 302 -0.78 -5.10 -8.52
C GLU A 302 0.04 -5.06 -9.81
N ARG A 303 0.84 -6.10 -10.08
CA ARG A 303 1.74 -6.12 -11.25
C ARG A 303 1.12 -6.71 -12.51
N GLY A 304 -0.05 -7.33 -12.40
CA GLY A 304 -0.75 -7.90 -13.54
C GLY A 304 -0.13 -9.21 -14.05
N HIS A 305 0.70 -9.89 -13.25
CA HIS A 305 1.25 -11.21 -13.60
C HIS A 305 0.22 -12.30 -13.28
N ASP A 306 -0.49 -12.79 -14.30
CA ASP A 306 -1.46 -13.89 -14.12
C ASP A 306 -0.74 -15.23 -13.84
N TYR A 307 -1.42 -16.12 -13.11
CA TYR A 307 -0.97 -17.48 -12.93
C TYR A 307 -1.17 -18.29 -14.22
N PRO A 308 -0.24 -19.22 -14.52
CA PRO A 308 -0.43 -20.16 -15.62
C PRO A 308 -1.80 -20.85 -15.55
N TYR A 309 -2.61 -20.65 -16.58
CA TYR A 309 -4.01 -21.10 -16.62
C TYR A 309 -4.18 -22.60 -16.30
N SER A 310 -3.24 -23.44 -16.77
CA SER A 310 -3.23 -24.88 -16.55
C SER A 310 -3.00 -25.31 -15.10
N TYR A 311 -2.39 -24.45 -14.27
CA TYR A 311 -2.07 -24.76 -12.87
C TYR A 311 -3.10 -24.15 -11.92
N VAL A 312 -3.48 -22.89 -12.15
CA VAL A 312 -4.49 -22.20 -11.37
C VAL A 312 -5.60 -21.81 -12.32
N ARG A 313 -6.64 -22.65 -12.45
CA ARG A 313 -7.75 -22.41 -13.39
C ARG A 313 -8.62 -21.21 -12.98
N TRP A 314 -8.77 -20.99 -11.68
CA TRP A 314 -9.76 -20.08 -11.10
C TRP A 314 -9.06 -19.02 -10.26
N THR A 315 -8.78 -17.87 -10.87
CA THR A 315 -8.28 -16.68 -10.18
C THR A 315 -9.41 -15.71 -9.86
N GLU A 316 -9.11 -14.61 -9.19
CA GLU A 316 -10.06 -13.55 -8.89
C GLU A 316 -10.80 -13.05 -10.14
N GLN A 317 -10.05 -12.69 -11.20
CA GLN A 317 -10.61 -12.23 -12.47
C GLN A 317 -11.55 -13.27 -13.06
N ARG A 318 -11.09 -14.52 -13.11
CA ARG A 318 -11.83 -15.63 -13.73
C ARG A 318 -13.05 -16.04 -12.90
N ASN A 319 -13.04 -15.81 -11.60
CA ASN A 319 -14.23 -15.90 -10.73
C ASN A 319 -15.25 -14.81 -11.09
N ILE A 320 -14.82 -13.56 -11.32
CA ILE A 320 -15.70 -12.47 -11.77
C ILE A 320 -16.31 -12.80 -13.14
N GLU A 321 -15.48 -13.20 -14.10
CA GLU A 321 -15.94 -13.58 -15.45
C GLU A 321 -16.94 -14.72 -15.42
N SER A 322 -16.66 -15.76 -14.63
CA SER A 322 -17.56 -16.92 -14.49
C SER A 322 -18.91 -16.52 -13.90
N PHE A 323 -18.90 -15.64 -12.90
CA PHE A 323 -20.12 -15.12 -12.31
C PHE A 323 -20.94 -14.30 -13.32
N LEU A 324 -20.31 -13.34 -14.01
CA LEU A 324 -20.97 -12.51 -15.01
C LEU A 324 -21.55 -13.36 -16.15
N HIS A 325 -20.87 -14.45 -16.52
CA HIS A 325 -21.39 -15.39 -17.51
C HIS A 325 -22.69 -16.06 -17.05
N LEU A 326 -22.78 -16.47 -15.78
CA LEU A 326 -24.01 -17.07 -15.23
C LEU A 326 -25.17 -16.06 -15.17
N VAL A 327 -24.88 -14.79 -14.85
CA VAL A 327 -25.87 -13.70 -14.92
C VAL A 327 -26.33 -13.49 -16.36
N ALA A 328 -25.42 -13.42 -17.33
CA ALA A 328 -25.75 -13.28 -18.75
C ALA A 328 -26.58 -14.45 -19.31
N GLN A 329 -26.44 -15.65 -18.75
CA GLN A 329 -27.27 -16.81 -19.08
C GLN A 329 -28.63 -16.82 -18.38
N GLY A 330 -28.94 -15.83 -17.53
CA GLY A 330 -30.15 -15.79 -16.71
C GLY A 330 -30.20 -16.89 -15.64
N ARG A 331 -29.05 -17.47 -15.27
CA ARG A 331 -28.94 -18.50 -14.23
C ARG A 331 -28.84 -17.90 -12.83
N ILE A 332 -28.46 -16.63 -12.74
CA ILE A 332 -28.39 -15.85 -11.52
C ILE A 332 -29.15 -14.54 -11.78
N ASP A 333 -30.08 -14.21 -10.89
CA ASP A 333 -30.85 -12.97 -10.93
C ASP A 333 -30.40 -12.06 -9.78
N VAL A 334 -29.57 -11.07 -10.11
CA VAL A 334 -29.10 -10.08 -9.15
C VAL A 334 -30.11 -8.94 -8.96
N SER A 335 -31.00 -8.71 -9.93
CA SER A 335 -31.97 -7.62 -9.91
C SER A 335 -32.94 -7.76 -8.73
N LYS A 336 -33.33 -9.01 -8.42
CA LYS A 336 -34.15 -9.35 -7.24
C LYS A 336 -33.44 -9.16 -5.91
N LEU A 337 -32.11 -9.07 -5.90
CA LEU A 337 -31.34 -8.82 -4.68
C LEU A 337 -31.20 -7.33 -4.38
N VAL A 338 -31.45 -6.44 -5.36
CA VAL A 338 -31.34 -4.99 -5.17
C VAL A 338 -32.59 -4.46 -4.47
N THR A 339 -32.44 -4.01 -3.23
CA THR A 339 -33.55 -3.44 -2.46
C THR A 339 -33.57 -1.92 -2.45
N HIS A 340 -32.41 -1.27 -2.59
CA HIS A 340 -32.31 0.19 -2.57
C HIS A 340 -31.34 0.68 -3.65
N ARG A 341 -31.66 1.84 -4.20
CA ARG A 341 -30.84 2.58 -5.16
C ARG A 341 -30.69 4.01 -4.67
N PHE A 342 -29.46 4.50 -4.69
CA PHE A 342 -29.15 5.89 -4.37
C PHE A 342 -28.32 6.47 -5.51
N SER A 343 -28.55 7.74 -5.86
CA SER A 343 -27.58 8.46 -6.67
C SER A 343 -26.28 8.62 -5.88
N PHE A 344 -25.14 8.62 -6.57
CA PHE A 344 -23.83 8.76 -5.93
C PHE A 344 -23.69 10.04 -5.10
N GLU A 345 -24.37 11.10 -5.51
CA GLU A 345 -24.47 12.39 -4.83
C GLU A 345 -25.09 12.27 -3.44
N ASN A 346 -25.98 11.29 -3.26
CA ASN A 346 -26.67 10.98 -2.01
C ASN A 346 -26.14 9.68 -1.40
N ALA A 347 -24.92 9.25 -1.76
CA ALA A 347 -24.39 7.97 -1.30
C ALA A 347 -24.20 7.87 0.21
N LEU A 348 -24.15 9.00 0.94
CA LEU A 348 -24.10 8.97 2.41
C LEU A 348 -25.39 8.40 3.02
N ASP A 349 -26.55 8.63 2.39
CA ASP A 349 -27.84 8.09 2.82
C ASP A 349 -27.85 6.55 2.78
N ALA A 350 -27.11 5.95 1.84
CA ALA A 350 -26.92 4.51 1.77
C ALA A 350 -26.20 3.96 3.02
N TYR A 351 -25.24 4.71 3.57
CA TYR A 351 -24.54 4.33 4.79
C TYR A 351 -25.37 4.59 6.05
N GLU A 352 -26.20 5.63 6.05
CA GLU A 352 -27.18 5.84 7.12
C GLU A 352 -28.19 4.69 7.17
N LEU A 353 -28.62 4.18 6.02
CA LEU A 353 -29.48 3.01 5.91
C LEU A 353 -28.82 1.75 6.54
N LEU A 354 -27.50 1.55 6.37
CA LEU A 354 -26.78 0.42 6.98
C LEU A 354 -26.82 0.43 8.52
N GLU A 355 -27.01 1.60 9.12
CA GLU A 355 -27.09 1.81 10.56
C GLU A 355 -28.53 1.77 11.08
N SER A 356 -29.50 1.93 10.20
CA SER A 356 -30.93 1.84 10.51
C SER A 356 -31.37 0.40 10.82
N LYS A 357 -32.60 0.26 11.32
CA LYS A 357 -33.28 -1.04 11.49
C LYS A 357 -33.98 -1.51 10.21
N THR A 358 -33.93 -0.73 9.14
CA THR A 358 -34.58 -1.03 7.87
C THR A 358 -33.93 -2.25 7.23
N GLN A 359 -34.74 -3.15 6.68
CA GLN A 359 -34.23 -4.33 5.98
C GLN A 359 -33.63 -3.94 4.63
N PHE A 360 -32.48 -4.52 4.30
CA PHE A 360 -31.81 -4.36 3.01
C PHE A 360 -31.11 -5.65 2.60
N MET A 361 -30.81 -5.79 1.30
CA MET A 361 -30.03 -6.91 0.76
C MET A 361 -28.88 -6.39 -0.11
N GLY A 362 -29.17 -5.91 -1.31
CA GLY A 362 -28.25 -5.19 -2.19
C GLY A 362 -28.58 -3.70 -2.22
N ILE A 363 -27.56 -2.87 -2.07
CA ILE A 363 -27.67 -1.42 -2.21
C ILE A 363 -26.78 -1.02 -3.38
N VAL A 364 -27.36 -0.35 -4.36
CA VAL A 364 -26.67 0.13 -5.56
C VAL A 364 -26.51 1.64 -5.49
N LEU A 365 -25.33 2.12 -5.84
CA LEU A 365 -25.04 3.52 -6.09
C LEU A 365 -24.95 3.75 -7.59
N ASP A 366 -25.81 4.62 -8.11
CA ASP A 366 -25.89 4.99 -9.52
C ASP A 366 -25.17 6.32 -9.77
N TYR A 367 -24.37 6.37 -10.82
CA TYR A 367 -23.58 7.54 -11.18
C TYR A 367 -24.23 8.25 -12.37
N PRO A 368 -24.23 9.60 -12.40
CA PRO A 368 -24.83 10.34 -13.50
C PRO A 368 -24.26 9.92 -14.85
N SER A 369 -25.15 9.64 -15.81
CA SER A 369 -24.77 9.37 -17.19
C SER A 369 -24.42 10.68 -17.89
N SER A 370 -23.25 11.27 -17.61
CA SER A 370 -22.78 12.39 -18.44
C SER A 370 -22.51 11.85 -19.86
N SER A 371 -23.23 12.39 -20.85
CA SER A 371 -22.99 12.10 -22.26
C SER A 371 -21.53 12.45 -22.57
N VAL A 372 -20.89 11.60 -23.37
CA VAL A 372 -19.49 11.76 -23.81
C VAL A 372 -19.24 13.14 -24.44
N GLU A 373 -20.29 13.82 -24.90
CA GLU A 373 -20.26 15.13 -25.56
C GLU A 373 -20.21 16.34 -24.58
N GLY A 374 -20.41 16.14 -23.28
CA GLY A 374 -20.41 17.20 -22.25
C GLY A 374 -19.26 17.16 -21.23
N GLY A 375 -18.33 16.22 -21.37
CA GLY A 375 -17.04 16.16 -20.68
C GLY A 375 -17.01 16.58 -19.21
N GLU A 376 -17.55 15.76 -18.30
CA GLU A 376 -16.97 15.66 -16.96
C GLU A 376 -15.54 15.16 -17.14
N ARG A 377 -14.60 16.08 -17.33
CA ARG A 377 -13.19 15.74 -17.43
C ARG A 377 -12.77 15.23 -16.06
N ASP A 378 -12.05 14.12 -16.06
CA ASP A 378 -11.36 13.70 -14.86
C ASP A 378 -10.29 14.76 -14.53
N HIS A 379 -10.65 15.72 -13.68
CA HIS A 379 -9.73 16.78 -13.28
C HIS A 379 -8.66 16.14 -12.41
N SER A 380 -7.45 16.01 -12.97
CA SER A 380 -6.26 15.57 -12.26
C SER A 380 -5.83 16.54 -11.16
N THR A 381 -6.45 17.71 -11.03
CA THR A 381 -6.11 18.76 -10.07
C THR A 381 -7.35 19.25 -9.33
N THR A 382 -7.20 19.62 -8.06
CA THR A 382 -8.25 20.20 -7.22
C THR A 382 -7.65 21.24 -6.29
N GLU A 383 -8.19 22.46 -6.31
CA GLU A 383 -7.82 23.52 -5.36
C GLU A 383 -8.28 23.13 -3.95
N THR A 384 -7.46 23.42 -2.94
CA THR A 384 -7.84 23.19 -1.54
C THR A 384 -8.64 24.36 -0.96
N GLY A 385 -8.62 25.52 -1.62
CA GLY A 385 -9.17 26.78 -1.10
C GLY A 385 -8.32 27.41 0.01
N LEU A 386 -7.14 26.86 0.29
CA LEU A 386 -6.18 27.40 1.26
C LEU A 386 -5.16 28.26 0.51
N LYS A 387 -4.91 29.47 1.01
CA LYS A 387 -3.82 30.32 0.53
C LYS A 387 -2.65 30.20 1.48
N ASN A 388 -1.44 30.07 0.94
CA ASN A 388 -0.25 30.22 1.76
C ASN A 388 0.14 31.69 1.85
N ASP A 389 0.52 32.11 3.06
CA ASP A 389 1.06 33.44 3.34
C ASP A 389 2.53 33.52 2.86
N ALA A 390 2.76 33.36 1.54
CA ALA A 390 4.09 33.45 0.94
C ALA A 390 4.47 34.92 0.68
N ASN A 391 5.63 35.35 1.17
CA ASN A 391 6.23 36.62 0.82
C ASN A 391 7.03 36.52 -0.50
N GLN A 392 7.29 37.66 -1.11
CA GLN A 392 8.12 37.73 -2.32
C GLN A 392 9.55 37.26 -2.01
N GLY A 393 9.98 36.15 -2.63
CA GLY A 393 11.29 35.53 -2.41
C GLY A 393 11.25 34.25 -1.56
N ASP A 394 10.11 33.90 -0.94
CA ASP A 394 9.97 32.65 -0.21
C ASP A 394 10.04 31.43 -1.16
N PRO A 395 10.58 30.29 -0.70
CA PRO A 395 10.55 29.05 -1.48
C PRO A 395 9.10 28.60 -1.68
N CYS A 396 8.72 28.40 -2.93
CA CYS A 396 7.40 27.91 -3.32
C CYS A 396 7.55 26.44 -3.71
N LEU A 397 7.10 25.54 -2.83
CA LEU A 397 7.42 24.12 -2.88
C LEU A 397 6.32 23.27 -3.53
N ALA A 398 6.70 22.41 -4.47
CA ALA A 398 5.90 21.25 -4.87
C ALA A 398 6.42 19.97 -4.20
N LEU A 399 5.55 19.27 -3.47
CA LEU A 399 5.85 17.95 -2.89
C LEU A 399 5.33 16.85 -3.80
N ILE A 400 6.23 16.08 -4.40
CA ILE A 400 5.91 14.96 -5.29
C ILE A 400 6.11 13.66 -4.52
N GLY A 401 5.00 12.98 -4.23
CA GLY A 401 4.98 11.78 -3.40
C GLY A 401 4.73 12.11 -1.92
N ALA A 402 3.55 11.75 -1.42
CA ALA A 402 3.18 11.89 -0.02
C ALA A 402 3.02 10.51 0.65
N GLY A 403 4.06 9.68 0.53
CA GLY A 403 4.13 8.38 1.18
C GLY A 403 4.33 8.48 2.70
N ASN A 404 4.52 7.33 3.36
CA ASN A 404 4.71 7.28 4.82
C ASN A 404 5.91 8.12 5.30
N PHE A 405 7.01 8.12 4.54
CA PHE A 405 8.18 8.93 4.88
C PHE A 405 7.88 10.42 4.81
N ALA A 406 7.30 10.89 3.70
CA ALA A 406 6.91 12.29 3.53
C ALA A 406 5.91 12.73 4.62
N LYS A 407 4.89 11.92 4.91
CA LYS A 407 3.90 12.21 5.97
C LYS A 407 4.50 12.19 7.38
N GLY A 408 5.44 11.29 7.64
CA GLY A 408 6.01 11.08 8.97
C GLY A 408 7.18 12.00 9.33
N ILE A 409 7.96 12.45 8.34
CA ILE A 409 9.20 13.21 8.55
C ILE A 409 9.12 14.59 7.86
N ILE A 410 8.92 14.62 6.54
CA ILE A 410 9.00 15.86 5.75
C ILE A 410 7.87 16.84 6.09
N ALA A 411 6.62 16.36 6.11
CA ALA A 411 5.46 17.23 6.31
C ALA A 411 5.45 17.93 7.70
N PRO A 412 5.75 17.25 8.82
CA PRO A 412 5.93 17.92 10.10
C PRO A 412 7.05 18.97 10.10
N LEU A 413 8.15 18.73 9.39
CA LEU A 413 9.27 19.68 9.28
C LEU A 413 8.86 20.91 8.47
N LEU A 414 8.24 20.74 7.31
CA LEU A 414 7.74 21.85 6.48
C LEU A 414 6.80 22.78 7.26
N LYS A 415 5.90 22.20 8.08
CA LYS A 415 5.03 22.98 8.97
C LYS A 415 5.78 23.78 10.03
N ARG A 416 6.75 23.14 10.71
CA ARG A 416 7.54 23.81 11.75
C ARG A 416 8.39 24.94 11.17
N LEU A 417 8.90 24.74 9.96
CA LEU A 417 9.65 25.74 9.19
C LEU A 417 8.74 26.79 8.53
N LYS A 418 7.42 26.60 8.56
CA LYS A 418 6.41 27.48 7.94
C LYS A 418 6.64 27.71 6.44
N VAL A 419 7.04 26.65 5.75
CA VAL A 419 7.36 26.69 4.32
C VAL A 419 6.07 26.73 3.51
N PRO A 420 5.88 27.71 2.60
CA PRO A 420 4.77 27.70 1.66
C PRO A 420 4.82 26.47 0.74
N VAL A 421 3.77 25.64 0.78
CA VAL A 421 3.61 24.50 -0.14
C VAL A 421 2.61 24.89 -1.20
N HIS A 422 3.01 24.92 -2.46
CA HIS A 422 2.10 25.26 -3.56
C HIS A 422 1.23 24.07 -3.95
N ALA A 423 1.90 22.93 -4.15
CA ALA A 423 1.28 21.76 -4.74
C ALA A 423 1.70 20.49 -4.00
N VAL A 424 0.76 19.56 -3.87
CA VAL A 424 1.07 18.16 -3.50
C VAL A 424 0.59 17.23 -4.59
N ALA A 425 1.52 16.47 -5.18
CA ALA A 425 1.24 15.51 -6.24
C ALA A 425 1.39 14.06 -5.75
N THR A 426 0.37 13.22 -5.95
CA THR A 426 0.46 11.77 -5.68
C THR A 426 -0.37 10.99 -6.68
N THR A 427 -0.12 9.71 -6.90
CA THR A 427 -0.91 8.90 -7.86
C THR A 427 -2.38 8.68 -7.43
N ARG A 428 -2.72 8.87 -6.15
CA ARG A 428 -4.06 8.63 -5.59
C ARG A 428 -4.70 9.94 -5.10
N GLY A 429 -5.84 10.31 -5.67
CA GLY A 429 -6.55 11.57 -5.36
C GLY A 429 -6.78 11.83 -3.88
N ALA A 430 -7.34 10.86 -3.14
CA ALA A 430 -7.59 10.99 -1.70
C ALA A 430 -6.30 11.24 -0.89
N SER A 431 -5.18 10.63 -1.27
CA SER A 431 -3.89 10.86 -0.61
C SER A 431 -3.32 12.22 -0.95
N ALA A 432 -3.46 12.67 -2.20
CA ALA A 432 -3.04 14.00 -2.62
C ALA A 432 -3.79 15.08 -1.83
N LYS A 433 -5.13 15.03 -1.82
CA LYS A 433 -5.96 16.01 -1.09
C LYS A 433 -5.67 16.04 0.41
N ASN A 434 -5.64 14.89 1.07
CA ASN A 434 -5.39 14.84 2.51
C ASN A 434 -4.01 15.41 2.87
N SER A 435 -2.99 15.12 2.06
CA SER A 435 -1.63 15.62 2.31
C SER A 435 -1.54 17.12 2.01
N ALA A 436 -2.21 17.60 0.96
CA ALA A 436 -2.33 19.02 0.63
C ALA A 436 -3.02 19.81 1.74
N GLU A 437 -4.19 19.38 2.20
CA GLU A 437 -4.91 19.99 3.32
C GLU A 437 -4.06 19.98 4.60
N HIS A 438 -3.36 18.87 4.88
CA HIS A 438 -2.47 18.82 6.02
C HIS A 438 -1.38 19.87 5.90
N LEU A 439 -0.77 20.04 4.73
CA LEU A 439 0.32 21.00 4.48
C LEU A 439 -0.15 22.43 4.19
N ASN A 440 -1.46 22.70 4.20
CA ASN A 440 -2.05 23.93 3.70
C ASN A 440 -1.59 24.28 2.26
N ALA A 441 -1.45 23.26 1.40
CA ALA A 441 -1.05 23.48 0.02
C ALA A 441 -2.18 24.09 -0.81
N GLU A 442 -1.87 24.93 -1.79
CA GLU A 442 -2.88 25.63 -2.61
C GLU A 442 -3.70 24.67 -3.48
N PHE A 443 -3.05 23.65 -4.05
CA PHE A 443 -3.76 22.59 -4.77
C PHE A 443 -3.17 21.20 -4.56
N ALA A 444 -4.02 20.20 -4.79
CA ALA A 444 -3.68 18.79 -4.85
C ALA A 444 -3.79 18.30 -6.29
N THR A 445 -2.88 17.44 -6.73
CA THR A 445 -2.93 16.87 -8.09
C THR A 445 -2.50 15.40 -8.13
N THR A 446 -2.92 14.68 -9.16
CA THR A 446 -2.36 13.39 -9.57
C THR A 446 -1.52 13.48 -10.83
N ASP A 447 -1.54 14.63 -11.48
CA ASP A 447 -0.66 14.94 -12.58
C ASP A 447 0.58 15.69 -12.06
N VAL A 448 1.69 14.97 -12.01
CA VAL A 448 2.97 15.51 -11.55
C VAL A 448 3.48 16.62 -12.47
N GLU A 449 3.17 16.56 -13.77
CA GLU A 449 3.62 17.57 -14.74
C GLU A 449 2.98 18.93 -14.43
N THR A 450 1.69 18.96 -14.10
CA THR A 450 1.02 20.18 -13.63
C THR A 450 1.74 20.81 -12.43
N ALA A 451 2.18 20.02 -11.45
CA ALA A 451 2.89 20.55 -10.29
C ALA A 451 4.32 21.03 -10.61
N ILE A 452 5.03 20.32 -11.49
CA ILE A 452 6.42 20.64 -11.86
C ILE A 452 6.48 21.84 -12.80
N SER A 453 5.55 21.95 -13.74
CA SER A 453 5.56 22.99 -14.79
C SER A 453 5.00 24.34 -14.33
N ASP A 454 4.31 24.40 -13.18
CA ASP A 454 3.78 25.64 -12.63
C ASP A 454 4.90 26.69 -12.45
N ALA A 455 4.70 27.88 -13.03
CA ALA A 455 5.68 28.95 -13.01
C ALA A 455 5.94 29.49 -11.59
N SER A 456 4.98 29.36 -10.69
CA SER A 456 5.05 29.81 -9.30
C SER A 456 5.96 28.91 -8.47
N VAL A 457 6.03 27.61 -8.79
CA VAL A 457 6.87 26.64 -8.10
C VAL A 457 8.34 26.92 -8.40
N THR A 458 9.14 27.06 -7.34
CA THR A 458 10.59 27.24 -7.44
C THR A 458 11.36 26.01 -6.98
N HIS A 459 10.80 25.24 -6.05
CA HIS A 459 11.41 24.05 -5.45
C HIS A 459 10.53 22.82 -5.66
N VAL A 460 11.15 21.68 -5.97
CA VAL A 460 10.49 20.38 -6.11
C VAL A 460 11.16 19.39 -5.15
N LEU A 461 10.39 18.82 -4.22
CA LEU A 461 10.83 17.75 -3.33
C LEU A 461 10.18 16.44 -3.76
N ILE A 462 11.00 15.47 -4.15
CA ILE A 462 10.59 14.16 -4.65
C ILE A 462 10.79 13.11 -3.56
N ALA A 463 9.69 12.55 -3.07
CA ALA A 463 9.64 11.50 -2.04
C ALA A 463 8.73 10.34 -2.49
N THR A 464 8.98 9.84 -3.70
CA THR A 464 8.22 8.75 -4.34
C THR A 464 8.87 7.39 -4.11
N ARG A 465 8.44 6.35 -4.85
CA ARG A 465 9.21 5.10 -4.96
C ARG A 465 10.44 5.33 -5.82
N HIS A 466 11.49 4.52 -5.60
CA HIS A 466 12.82 4.73 -6.18
C HIS A 466 12.84 4.73 -7.71
N GLU A 467 12.01 3.89 -8.33
CA GLU A 467 11.92 3.76 -9.80
C GLU A 467 11.58 5.08 -10.51
N ALA A 468 10.81 5.95 -9.85
CA ALA A 468 10.37 7.22 -10.43
C ALA A 468 11.37 8.36 -10.23
N HIS A 469 12.31 8.24 -9.28
CA HIS A 469 13.18 9.34 -8.86
C HIS A 469 13.94 10.00 -10.02
N ALA A 470 14.62 9.20 -10.84
CA ALA A 470 15.44 9.72 -11.93
C ALA A 470 14.60 10.50 -12.95
N SER A 471 13.49 9.92 -13.41
CA SER A 471 12.61 10.55 -14.40
C SER A 471 11.97 11.85 -13.90
N LEU A 472 11.56 11.89 -12.63
CA LEU A 472 10.95 13.07 -12.03
C LEU A 472 11.98 14.16 -11.76
N ALA A 473 13.19 13.78 -11.35
CA ALA A 473 14.29 14.72 -11.18
C ALA A 473 14.67 15.37 -12.51
N GLU A 474 14.75 14.58 -13.58
CA GLU A 474 15.00 15.10 -14.93
C GLU A 474 13.94 16.13 -15.36
N GLN A 475 12.65 15.79 -15.22
CA GLN A 475 11.54 16.67 -15.56
C GLN A 475 11.61 18.00 -14.78
N ALA A 476 11.87 17.93 -13.47
CA ALA A 476 11.98 19.11 -12.64
C ALA A 476 13.19 19.99 -13.00
N LEU A 477 14.34 19.38 -13.34
CA LEU A 477 15.52 20.11 -13.79
C LEU A 477 15.29 20.83 -15.13
N ARG A 478 14.65 20.15 -16.09
CA ARG A 478 14.27 20.71 -17.40
C ARG A 478 13.26 21.85 -17.25
N ALA A 479 12.36 21.76 -16.27
CA ALA A 479 11.44 22.84 -15.91
C ALA A 479 12.12 24.02 -15.14
N GLY A 480 13.44 23.99 -14.96
CA GLY A 480 14.21 25.07 -14.35
C GLY A 480 14.14 25.11 -12.82
N LYS A 481 13.65 24.06 -12.16
CA LYS A 481 13.40 24.05 -10.71
C LYS A 481 14.66 23.69 -9.91
N LEU A 482 14.64 24.02 -8.62
CA LEU A 482 15.54 23.45 -7.61
C LEU A 482 14.98 22.11 -7.15
N VAL A 483 15.78 21.05 -7.20
CA VAL A 483 15.31 19.67 -7.04
C VAL A 483 15.97 19.04 -5.83
N HIS A 484 15.15 18.54 -4.90
CA HIS A 484 15.58 17.64 -3.83
C HIS A 484 14.94 16.28 -4.04
N VAL A 485 15.76 15.24 -4.10
CA VAL A 485 15.31 13.85 -4.31
C VAL A 485 15.66 13.02 -3.09
N GLU A 486 14.67 12.37 -2.49
CA GLU A 486 14.96 11.36 -1.47
C GLU A 486 15.81 10.22 -2.03
N LYS A 487 16.64 9.62 -1.18
CA LYS A 487 17.61 8.62 -1.64
C LYS A 487 16.95 7.27 -1.99
N PRO A 488 17.48 6.51 -2.98
CA PRO A 488 18.58 6.87 -3.89
C PRO A 488 18.11 7.78 -5.03
N LEU A 489 19.02 8.50 -5.68
CA LEU A 489 18.68 9.33 -6.86
C LEU A 489 18.17 8.49 -8.04
N CYS A 490 18.74 7.30 -8.22
CA CYS A 490 18.44 6.38 -9.31
C CYS A 490 18.75 4.94 -8.89
N THR A 491 18.15 3.98 -9.60
CA THR A 491 18.31 2.54 -9.33
C THR A 491 19.12 1.80 -10.40
N SER A 492 19.52 2.48 -11.49
CA SER A 492 20.33 1.87 -12.55
C SER A 492 21.41 2.80 -13.10
N ARG A 493 22.42 2.22 -13.77
CA ARG A 493 23.51 2.97 -14.42
C ARG A 493 23.01 3.80 -15.59
N GLU A 494 22.00 3.31 -16.30
CA GLU A 494 21.35 3.97 -17.43
C GLU A 494 20.65 5.25 -16.95
N GLN A 495 19.88 5.16 -15.86
CA GLN A 495 19.25 6.33 -15.23
C GLN A 495 20.28 7.35 -14.75
N LEU A 496 21.40 6.89 -14.16
CA LEU A 496 22.50 7.78 -13.76
C LEU A 496 23.15 8.46 -14.98
N GLY A 497 23.33 7.73 -16.09
CA GLY A 497 23.84 8.26 -17.36
C GLY A 497 22.97 9.37 -17.91
N MET A 498 21.65 9.12 -18.01
CA MET A 498 20.65 10.10 -18.44
C MET A 498 20.69 11.39 -17.60
N LEU A 499 20.77 11.26 -16.26
CA LEU A 499 20.81 12.43 -15.38
C LEU A 499 22.11 13.23 -15.55
N LYS A 500 23.25 12.57 -15.80
CA LYS A 500 24.51 13.26 -16.09
C LYS A 500 24.44 14.07 -17.37
N GLU A 501 23.85 13.53 -18.41
CA GLU A 501 23.65 14.24 -19.68
C GLU A 501 22.76 15.47 -19.45
N THR A 502 21.63 15.28 -18.78
CA THR A 502 20.69 16.38 -18.47
C THR A 502 21.32 17.48 -17.62
N VAL A 503 22.04 17.13 -16.55
CA VAL A 503 22.68 18.12 -15.68
C VAL A 503 23.75 18.90 -16.42
N ALA A 504 24.55 18.24 -17.27
CA ALA A 504 25.58 18.89 -18.08
C ALA A 504 24.98 19.80 -19.16
N GLU A 505 23.94 19.33 -19.87
CA GLU A 505 23.20 20.09 -20.87
C GLU A 505 22.65 21.39 -20.28
N LEU A 506 22.04 21.30 -19.09
CA LEU A 506 21.34 22.41 -18.44
C LEU A 506 22.22 23.25 -17.49
N ARG A 507 23.51 22.90 -17.34
CA ARG A 507 24.42 23.48 -16.33
C ARG A 507 23.78 23.55 -14.94
N ALA A 508 23.23 22.42 -14.52
CA ALA A 508 22.33 22.32 -13.37
C ALA A 508 22.98 21.73 -12.11
N GLU A 509 24.31 21.72 -12.02
CA GLU A 509 25.06 21.06 -10.94
C GLU A 509 24.68 21.58 -9.55
N GLY A 510 24.34 22.86 -9.44
CA GLY A 510 23.88 23.49 -8.18
C GLY A 510 22.37 23.44 -7.95
N ARG A 511 21.59 22.81 -8.85
CA ARG A 511 20.12 22.75 -8.78
C ARG A 511 19.58 21.39 -8.35
N ILE A 512 20.45 20.41 -8.09
CA ILE A 512 20.05 19.07 -7.68
C ILE A 512 20.71 18.70 -6.35
N ASN A 513 19.88 18.25 -5.41
CA ASN A 513 20.27 17.71 -4.13
C ASN A 513 19.65 16.32 -3.93
N VAL A 514 20.34 15.46 -3.19
CA VAL A 514 19.87 14.12 -2.81
C VAL A 514 19.80 14.04 -1.29
N GLY A 515 18.80 13.33 -0.77
CA GLY A 515 18.50 13.08 0.66
C GLY A 515 19.60 12.36 1.44
N PHE A 516 20.84 12.87 1.41
CA PHE A 516 21.98 12.42 2.18
C PHE A 516 22.06 13.16 3.53
N ASN A 517 20.91 13.19 4.21
CA ASN A 517 20.64 13.90 5.44
C ASN A 517 21.71 13.75 6.55
N ARG A 518 22.42 12.61 6.62
CA ARG A 518 23.41 12.36 7.68
C ARG A 518 24.61 13.30 7.62
N ARG A 519 24.95 13.84 6.44
CA ARG A 519 25.94 14.92 6.29
C ARG A 519 25.56 16.17 7.08
N PHE A 520 24.26 16.42 7.23
CA PHE A 520 23.71 17.59 7.90
C PHE A 520 23.51 17.37 9.41
N SER A 521 23.79 16.19 9.96
CA SER A 521 23.63 15.94 11.40
C SER A 521 24.47 16.91 12.24
N PRO A 522 23.85 17.72 13.13
CA PRO A 522 24.60 18.57 14.05
C PRO A 522 25.59 17.78 14.91
N VAL A 523 25.21 16.58 15.35
CA VAL A 523 26.04 15.70 16.18
C VAL A 523 27.21 15.13 15.39
N GLY A 524 26.97 14.65 14.17
CA GLY A 524 28.02 14.16 13.27
C GLY A 524 29.05 15.25 12.97
N ASN A 525 28.58 16.48 12.73
CA ASN A 525 29.44 17.60 12.38
C ASN A 525 30.37 18.07 13.51
N LEU A 526 30.09 17.77 14.78
CA LEU A 526 31.04 17.98 15.87
C LEU A 526 32.31 17.12 15.71
N MET A 527 32.15 15.88 15.25
CA MET A 527 33.25 14.97 14.96
C MET A 527 33.98 15.37 13.66
N VAL A 528 33.22 15.65 12.59
CA VAL A 528 33.80 15.98 11.26
C VAL A 528 34.74 17.17 11.32
N LYS A 529 34.40 18.22 12.08
CA LYS A 529 35.26 19.40 12.25
C LYS A 529 36.67 19.03 12.73
N GLU A 530 36.78 18.08 13.66
CA GLU A 530 38.08 17.66 14.18
C GLU A 530 38.81 16.67 13.25
N LEU A 531 38.07 15.77 12.60
CA LEU A 531 38.67 14.86 11.60
C LEU A 531 39.28 15.66 10.43
N ARG A 532 38.63 16.75 10.02
CA ARG A 532 39.14 17.67 8.98
C ARG A 532 40.40 18.40 9.38
N ALA A 533 40.62 18.68 10.67
CA ALA A 533 41.85 19.29 11.15
C ALA A 533 43.07 18.34 11.01
N ASN A 534 42.83 17.03 10.82
CA ASN A 534 43.85 16.00 10.65
C ASN A 534 43.80 15.34 9.27
N ALA A 535 43.38 16.07 8.23
CA ALA A 535 43.05 15.55 6.89
C ALA A 535 44.19 14.82 6.14
N ASP A 536 45.43 14.94 6.61
CA ASP A 536 46.60 14.26 6.04
C ASP A 536 46.86 12.87 6.66
N SER A 537 46.16 12.52 7.74
CA SER A 537 46.27 11.20 8.36
C SER A 537 45.16 10.26 7.87
N PRO A 538 45.48 9.05 7.39
CA PRO A 538 44.46 8.08 7.01
C PRO A 538 43.62 7.69 8.22
N MET A 539 42.37 7.31 7.96
CA MET A 539 41.42 6.90 8.99
C MET A 539 40.79 5.54 8.70
N THR A 540 40.38 4.85 9.75
CA THR A 540 39.52 3.67 9.67
C THR A 540 38.13 4.04 10.16
N VAL A 541 37.11 3.75 9.37
CA VAL A 541 35.70 3.97 9.69
C VAL A 541 34.98 2.63 9.77
N THR A 542 34.28 2.37 10.88
CA THR A 542 33.35 1.25 11.01
C THR A 542 31.95 1.80 11.16
N PHE A 543 31.04 1.44 10.25
CA PHE A 543 29.63 1.84 10.28
C PHE A 543 28.76 0.58 10.43
N ARG A 544 28.19 0.37 11.60
CA ARG A 544 27.24 -0.74 11.86
C ARG A 544 25.80 -0.24 11.77
N VAL A 545 24.97 -0.97 11.02
CA VAL A 545 23.54 -0.74 10.85
C VAL A 545 22.76 -1.98 11.27
N ASN A 546 21.94 -1.85 12.30
CA ASN A 546 21.00 -2.85 12.79
C ASN A 546 19.59 -2.51 12.30
N ALA A 547 19.26 -2.94 11.09
CA ALA A 547 17.99 -2.61 10.45
C ALA A 547 16.82 -3.50 10.92
N GLY A 548 17.13 -4.64 11.53
CA GLY A 548 16.17 -5.67 11.94
C GLY A 548 15.43 -6.30 10.77
N SER A 549 14.63 -7.32 11.07
CA SER A 549 13.96 -8.13 10.05
C SER A 549 12.81 -7.38 9.40
N LEU A 550 12.61 -7.67 8.10
CA LEU A 550 11.45 -7.25 7.34
C LEU A 550 10.38 -8.34 7.38
N ASP A 551 9.11 -7.91 7.28
CA ASP A 551 8.02 -8.83 6.96
C ASP A 551 8.33 -9.52 5.61
N PRO A 552 8.04 -10.84 5.44
CA PRO A 552 8.39 -11.58 4.21
C PRO A 552 7.88 -10.94 2.91
N ASP A 553 6.75 -10.23 2.98
CA ASP A 553 6.09 -9.59 1.84
C ASP A 553 6.52 -8.13 1.64
N HIS A 554 7.60 -7.69 2.29
CA HIS A 554 8.07 -6.31 2.18
C HIS A 554 8.65 -6.02 0.79
N TRP A 555 8.19 -4.92 0.17
CA TRP A 555 8.53 -4.54 -1.21
C TRP A 555 10.03 -4.41 -1.50
N PHE A 556 10.88 -4.15 -0.49
CA PHE A 556 12.35 -4.16 -0.63
C PHE A 556 12.91 -5.50 -1.15
N TYR A 557 12.24 -6.63 -0.94
CA TYR A 557 12.72 -7.90 -1.50
C TYR A 557 12.56 -7.98 -3.02
N GLN A 558 11.79 -7.06 -3.60
CA GLN A 558 11.48 -7.00 -5.01
C GLN A 558 12.23 -5.87 -5.74
N ASP A 559 12.89 -4.96 -4.99
CA ASP A 559 13.71 -3.87 -5.54
C ASP A 559 15.08 -4.44 -5.97
N PRO A 560 15.58 -4.20 -7.19
CA PRO A 560 16.92 -4.64 -7.61
C PRO A 560 18.00 -4.15 -6.64
N GLY A 561 18.67 -5.10 -5.98
CA GLY A 561 19.67 -4.82 -4.93
C GLY A 561 19.10 -4.53 -3.54
N GLY A 562 17.78 -4.59 -3.37
CA GLY A 562 17.07 -4.53 -2.09
C GLY A 562 17.53 -3.42 -1.16
N ARG A 563 17.87 -3.77 0.08
CA ARG A 563 18.32 -2.81 1.10
C ARG A 563 19.66 -2.13 0.76
N LEU A 564 20.49 -2.73 -0.10
CA LEU A 564 21.75 -2.10 -0.53
C LEU A 564 21.47 -0.88 -1.42
N THR A 565 20.60 -1.01 -2.43
CA THR A 565 20.19 0.12 -3.27
C THR A 565 19.37 1.14 -2.47
N ALA A 566 18.42 0.65 -1.67
CA ALA A 566 17.48 1.49 -0.94
C ALA A 566 18.12 2.26 0.23
N GLU A 567 19.01 1.65 1.01
CA GLU A 567 19.60 2.26 2.21
C GLU A 567 21.13 2.32 2.16
N GLY A 568 21.78 1.37 1.49
CA GLY A 568 23.25 1.26 1.43
C GLY A 568 23.94 2.49 0.85
N CYS A 569 23.36 3.12 -0.17
CA CYS A 569 23.84 4.39 -0.74
C CYS A 569 24.07 5.46 0.32
N HIS A 570 23.22 5.47 1.35
CA HIS A 570 23.28 6.45 2.41
C HIS A 570 24.51 6.25 3.32
N PHE A 571 24.88 5.00 3.60
CA PHE A 571 26.04 4.70 4.44
C PHE A 571 27.35 4.82 3.66
N ILE A 572 27.33 4.44 2.38
CA ILE A 572 28.44 4.70 1.45
C ILE A 572 28.72 6.20 1.38
N ASP A 573 27.67 7.01 1.18
CA ASP A 573 27.75 8.47 1.16
C ASP A 573 28.43 9.02 2.42
N TYR A 574 27.96 8.62 3.61
CA TYR A 574 28.51 9.17 4.83
C TYR A 574 29.96 8.74 5.08
N CYS A 575 30.35 7.50 4.73
CA CYS A 575 31.76 7.08 4.77
C CYS A 575 32.62 7.92 3.82
N MET A 576 32.16 8.15 2.59
CA MET A 576 32.85 9.02 1.63
C MET A 576 32.94 10.47 2.13
N PHE A 577 31.88 10.97 2.76
CA PHE A 577 31.88 12.28 3.40
C PHE A 577 32.90 12.32 4.54
N LEU A 578 32.94 11.36 5.45
CA LEU A 578 33.91 11.35 6.56
C LEU A 578 35.36 11.35 6.07
N VAL A 579 35.70 10.48 5.12
CA VAL A 579 37.08 10.35 4.62
C VAL A 579 37.46 11.50 3.70
N ASN A 580 36.51 11.99 2.88
CA ASN A 580 36.71 13.08 1.93
C ASN A 580 37.87 12.85 0.95
N ARG A 581 38.00 11.60 0.47
CA ARG A 581 38.94 11.18 -0.58
C ARG A 581 38.21 10.27 -1.57
N PRO A 582 38.72 10.11 -2.80
CA PRO A 582 38.13 9.17 -3.75
C PRO A 582 38.24 7.71 -3.27
N VAL A 583 37.21 6.91 -3.60
CA VAL A 583 37.20 5.46 -3.35
C VAL A 583 38.00 4.79 -4.47
N LEU A 584 39.09 4.14 -4.09
CA LEU A 584 39.96 3.37 -4.96
C LEU A 584 39.32 2.01 -5.32
N SER A 585 38.81 1.28 -4.32
CA SER A 585 38.17 -0.01 -4.52
C SER A 585 37.03 -0.27 -3.54
N VAL A 586 36.07 -1.10 -3.96
CA VAL A 586 34.96 -1.57 -3.13
C VAL A 586 34.80 -3.08 -3.25
N SER A 587 34.45 -3.74 -2.16
CA SER A 587 34.05 -5.15 -2.15
C SER A 587 32.86 -5.35 -1.23
N CYS A 588 31.91 -6.20 -1.62
CA CYS A 588 30.74 -6.54 -0.82
C CYS A 588 30.62 -8.05 -0.61
N ALA A 589 30.44 -8.46 0.64
CA ALA A 589 30.02 -9.82 0.99
C ALA A 589 28.55 -9.78 1.45
N GLN A 590 27.70 -10.63 0.88
CA GLN A 590 26.28 -10.72 1.23
C GLN A 590 25.96 -12.01 1.99
N GLN A 591 24.91 -11.97 2.81
CA GLN A 591 24.36 -13.14 3.48
C GLN A 591 23.04 -13.56 2.81
N GLY A 592 22.99 -14.75 2.19
CA GLY A 592 21.79 -15.24 1.51
C GLY A 592 22.06 -16.30 0.43
N GLN A 593 21.00 -17.02 0.03
CA GLN A 593 21.01 -17.95 -1.12
C GLN A 593 20.76 -17.19 -2.44
N SER A 594 21.38 -17.67 -3.53
CA SER A 594 21.22 -17.11 -4.87
C SER A 594 19.74 -16.94 -5.27
N GLY A 595 19.36 -15.75 -5.75
CA GLY A 595 18.03 -15.48 -6.34
C GLY A 595 17.02 -14.76 -5.45
N ARG A 596 17.37 -14.38 -4.20
CA ARG A 596 16.57 -13.44 -3.38
C ARG A 596 17.40 -12.18 -3.06
N ALA A 597 16.74 -11.03 -2.93
CA ALA A 597 17.39 -9.82 -2.43
C ALA A 597 17.94 -10.08 -1.02
N PHE A 598 19.22 -9.80 -0.80
CA PHE A 598 19.88 -9.98 0.48
C PHE A 598 19.56 -8.81 1.42
N ASP A 599 19.38 -9.12 2.71
CA ASP A 599 18.99 -8.14 3.74
C ASP A 599 20.12 -7.78 4.70
N SER A 600 21.27 -8.45 4.54
CA SER A 600 22.45 -8.34 5.38
C SER A 600 23.70 -8.44 4.51
N PHE A 601 24.62 -7.50 4.68
CA PHE A 601 25.80 -7.36 3.84
C PHE A 601 26.92 -6.61 4.56
N VAL A 602 28.15 -6.85 4.13
CA VAL A 602 29.36 -6.16 4.59
C VAL A 602 30.04 -5.52 3.39
N ILE A 603 30.21 -4.20 3.43
CA ILE A 603 30.91 -3.43 2.40
C ILE A 603 32.26 -3.02 2.95
N THR A 604 33.32 -3.20 2.17
CA THR A 604 34.65 -2.64 2.43
C THR A 604 34.99 -1.63 1.35
N LEU A 605 35.35 -0.42 1.78
CA LEU A 605 35.79 0.70 0.95
C LEU A 605 37.26 0.97 1.23
N VAL A 606 38.06 1.09 0.19
CA VAL A 606 39.47 1.53 0.28
C VAL A 606 39.58 2.86 -0.45
N PHE A 607 40.22 3.84 0.18
CA PHE A 607 40.36 5.20 -0.34
C PHE A 607 41.80 5.46 -0.80
N GLU A 608 41.99 6.46 -1.66
CA GLU A 608 43.31 6.77 -2.27
C GLU A 608 44.41 7.13 -1.26
N ASP A 609 44.05 7.71 -0.11
CA ASP A 609 44.99 8.06 0.97
C ASP A 609 45.34 6.88 1.89
N GLY A 610 44.81 5.68 1.61
CA GLY A 610 44.94 4.50 2.44
C GLY A 610 43.90 4.39 3.56
N SER A 611 42.98 5.36 3.68
CA SER A 611 41.84 5.24 4.58
C SER A 611 40.95 4.05 4.20
N GLN A 612 40.23 3.51 5.18
CA GLN A 612 39.37 2.34 5.00
C GLN A 612 38.01 2.57 5.65
N GLY A 613 36.95 2.11 4.99
CA GLY A 613 35.59 2.11 5.51
C GLY A 613 35.01 0.69 5.51
N VAL A 614 34.41 0.27 6.61
CA VAL A 614 33.67 -0.99 6.69
C VAL A 614 32.24 -0.70 7.12
N ILE A 615 31.28 -1.07 6.28
CA ILE A 615 29.85 -0.95 6.57
C ILE A 615 29.31 -2.35 6.85
N VAL A 616 28.84 -2.59 8.06
CA VAL A 616 28.17 -3.85 8.46
C VAL A 616 26.68 -3.58 8.55
N TYR A 617 25.92 -4.06 7.58
CA TYR A 617 24.47 -3.94 7.55
C TYR A 617 23.84 -5.30 7.89
N SER A 618 22.98 -5.35 8.90
CA SER A 618 22.28 -6.57 9.28
C SER A 618 20.77 -6.35 9.37
N GLY A 619 20.03 -7.19 8.65
CA GLY A 619 18.58 -7.36 8.75
C GLY A 619 18.16 -8.35 9.83
N GLN A 620 19.08 -8.92 10.61
CA GLN A 620 18.77 -10.02 11.55
C GLN A 620 18.87 -9.61 13.02
N GLY A 621 19.29 -8.37 13.32
CA GLY A 621 19.48 -7.93 14.69
C GLY A 621 18.19 -7.52 15.40
N ASP A 622 18.20 -7.65 16.73
CA ASP A 622 17.09 -7.25 17.59
C ASP A 622 16.99 -5.72 17.69
N ARG A 623 15.77 -5.17 17.60
CA ARG A 623 15.53 -3.72 17.58
C ARG A 623 15.78 -3.01 18.91
N SER A 624 16.06 -3.73 19.99
CA SER A 624 16.50 -3.15 21.27
C SER A 624 17.94 -2.61 21.21
N LEU A 625 18.75 -3.11 20.28
CA LEU A 625 20.08 -2.58 20.01
C LEU A 625 19.96 -1.36 19.08
N SER A 626 20.72 -0.30 19.35
CA SER A 626 20.70 0.94 18.56
C SER A 626 20.84 0.66 17.06
N LYS A 627 20.17 1.45 16.21
CA LYS A 627 20.17 1.20 14.77
C LYS A 627 21.52 1.51 14.15
N GLU A 628 22.06 2.71 14.36
CA GLU A 628 23.26 3.18 13.67
C GLU A 628 24.40 3.40 14.67
N ARG A 629 25.59 2.86 14.39
CA ARG A 629 26.79 3.12 15.20
C ARG A 629 28.01 3.30 14.31
N ILE A 630 28.76 4.37 14.54
CA ILE A 630 29.92 4.76 13.75
C ILE A 630 31.12 4.86 14.68
N GLU A 631 32.22 4.23 14.29
CA GLU A 631 33.50 4.34 14.98
C GLU A 631 34.56 4.83 13.99
N VAL A 632 35.32 5.85 14.38
CA VAL A 632 36.36 6.45 13.53
C VAL A 632 37.67 6.48 14.29
N TYR A 633 38.76 6.06 13.64
CA TYR A 633 40.11 6.02 14.20
C TYR A 633 41.04 6.85 13.31
N GLN A 634 41.63 7.92 13.85
CA GLN A 634 42.51 8.83 13.10
C GLN A 634 43.48 9.54 14.04
N ALA A 635 44.77 9.59 13.68
CA ALA A 635 45.80 10.42 14.33
C ALA A 635 45.84 10.29 15.87
N GLY A 636 45.71 9.07 16.41
CA GLY A 636 45.72 8.83 17.87
C GLY A 636 44.43 9.21 18.60
N THR A 637 43.39 9.60 17.87
CA THR A 637 42.03 9.82 18.37
C THR A 637 41.08 8.73 17.88
N SER A 638 40.10 8.39 18.71
CA SER A 638 38.99 7.53 18.32
C SER A 638 37.66 8.18 18.66
N TRP A 639 36.66 7.97 17.83
CA TRP A 639 35.31 8.50 18.01
C TRP A 639 34.28 7.39 17.99
N ILE A 640 33.22 7.56 18.78
CA ILE A 640 32.04 6.69 18.72
C ILE A 640 30.81 7.59 18.63
N LEU A 641 30.08 7.48 17.53
CA LEU A 641 28.75 8.07 17.35
C LEU A 641 27.72 6.93 17.44
N ASP A 642 26.80 7.03 18.38
CA ASP A 642 25.73 6.03 18.58
C ASP A 642 24.36 6.69 18.36
N ASP A 643 23.70 6.20 17.31
CA ASP A 643 22.36 6.52 16.82
C ASP A 643 22.07 8.02 16.71
N TRP A 644 23.09 8.82 16.37
CA TRP A 644 23.00 10.28 16.24
C TRP A 644 22.50 11.00 17.50
N ALA A 645 22.56 10.32 18.64
CA ALA A 645 22.08 10.80 19.93
C ALA A 645 23.20 10.90 20.96
N LYS A 646 24.32 10.19 20.76
CA LYS A 646 25.48 10.20 21.65
C LYS A 646 26.77 10.24 20.85
N LEU A 647 27.73 11.03 21.31
CA LEU A 647 29.05 11.15 20.72
C LEU A 647 30.12 11.12 21.82
N TRP A 648 31.10 10.25 21.66
CA TRP A 648 32.27 10.17 22.51
C TRP A 648 33.55 10.32 21.71
N LYS A 649 34.54 10.93 22.35
CA LYS A 649 35.91 11.06 21.88
C LYS A 649 36.84 10.33 22.84
N PHE A 650 37.86 9.69 22.29
CA PHE A 650 38.92 9.01 23.00
C PHE A 650 40.25 9.55 22.51
N SER A 651 41.09 10.04 23.43
CA SER A 651 42.40 10.60 23.10
C SER A 651 43.27 10.61 24.35
N ASN A 652 44.57 10.33 24.23
CA ASN A 652 45.53 10.34 25.34
C ASN A 652 45.09 9.49 26.55
N GLY A 653 44.46 8.34 26.29
CA GLY A 653 43.96 7.44 27.35
C GLY A 653 42.70 7.91 28.08
N ALA A 654 42.12 9.07 27.73
CA ALA A 654 40.90 9.59 28.34
C ALA A 654 39.68 9.41 27.42
N ARG A 655 38.49 9.27 28.04
CA ARG A 655 37.18 9.26 27.37
C ARG A 655 36.41 10.53 27.69
N SER A 656 36.04 11.29 26.66
CA SER A 656 35.22 12.50 26.75
C SER A 656 33.86 12.28 26.09
N LYS A 657 32.78 12.57 26.81
CA LYS A 657 31.42 12.60 26.24
C LYS A 657 31.20 13.98 25.64
N ILE A 658 31.07 14.05 24.32
CA ILE A 658 30.92 15.31 23.57
C ILE A 658 29.44 15.68 23.44
N TYR A 659 28.58 14.70 23.20
CA TYR A 659 27.13 14.90 23.07
C TYR A 659 26.36 13.73 23.69
N SER A 660 25.20 14.04 24.27
CA SER A 660 24.22 13.05 24.73
C SER A 660 22.87 13.74 24.86
N GLY A 661 21.97 13.48 23.92
CA GLY A 661 20.69 14.18 23.83
C GLY A 661 19.69 13.47 22.94
N LYS A 662 18.84 14.26 22.28
CA LYS A 662 17.89 13.76 21.29
C LYS A 662 18.65 13.28 20.05
N GLN A 663 18.07 12.33 19.33
CA GLN A 663 18.56 11.91 18.03
C GLN A 663 18.41 13.02 16.99
N GLU A 664 19.51 13.41 16.35
CA GLU A 664 19.56 14.48 15.35
C GLU A 664 20.23 13.98 14.05
N LYS A 665 19.42 13.45 13.12
CA LYS A 665 19.92 12.84 11.88
C LYS A 665 20.19 13.83 10.74
N GLY A 666 19.89 15.13 10.90
CA GLY A 666 20.16 16.17 9.89
C GLY A 666 19.03 16.47 8.90
N TRP A 667 17.84 15.87 9.03
CA TRP A 667 16.72 16.12 8.09
C TRP A 667 16.25 17.57 8.08
N ARG A 668 16.23 18.22 9.26
CA ARG A 668 15.82 19.61 9.37
C ARG A 668 16.84 20.50 8.69
N GLU A 669 18.11 20.29 8.99
CA GLU A 669 19.23 21.09 8.52
C GLU A 669 19.43 20.94 7.00
N GLU A 670 19.22 19.75 6.46
CA GLU A 670 19.19 19.48 5.02
C GLU A 670 18.05 20.25 4.33
N LEU A 671 16.85 20.21 4.90
CA LEU A 671 15.68 20.87 4.33
C LEU A 671 15.80 22.39 4.41
N GLU A 672 16.29 22.94 5.52
CA GLU A 672 16.61 24.36 5.65
C GLU A 672 17.63 24.82 4.60
N HIS A 673 18.65 24.00 4.32
CA HIS A 673 19.63 24.31 3.28
C HIS A 673 19.00 24.27 1.89
N PHE A 674 18.24 23.23 1.57
CA PHE A 674 17.57 23.09 0.28
C PHE A 674 16.62 24.26 0.00
N LEU A 675 15.91 24.73 1.03
CA LEU A 675 14.93 25.81 0.92
C LEU A 675 15.56 27.21 1.01
N GLY A 676 16.88 27.32 1.14
CA GLY A 676 17.58 28.60 1.27
C GLY A 676 17.33 29.35 2.59
N ILE A 677 16.83 28.65 3.62
CA ILE A 677 16.58 29.23 4.96
C ILE A 677 17.91 29.41 5.71
N GLU A 678 18.79 28.41 5.64
CA GLU A 678 20.14 28.47 6.21
C GLU A 678 21.13 27.72 5.32
N GLU A 679 22.08 28.45 4.74
CA GLU A 679 23.06 27.88 3.81
C GLU A 679 24.13 27.05 4.52
N ARG A 680 24.37 25.83 4.00
CA ARG A 680 25.36 24.88 4.52
C ARG A 680 26.13 24.20 3.38
N PRO A 681 26.80 24.96 2.50
CA PRO A 681 27.38 24.44 1.25
C PRO A 681 28.46 23.38 1.49
N ASP A 682 29.18 23.44 2.61
CA ASP A 682 30.23 22.47 2.96
C ASP A 682 29.68 21.07 3.30
N LEU A 683 28.38 20.99 3.65
CA LEU A 683 27.70 19.74 3.99
C LEU A 683 26.93 19.17 2.80
N ALA A 684 26.50 20.03 1.89
CA ALA A 684 25.73 19.65 0.72
C ALA A 684 26.55 18.77 -0.23
N PRO A 685 26.01 17.64 -0.69
CA PRO A 685 26.71 16.80 -1.65
C PRO A 685 26.78 17.52 -3.01
N SER A 686 27.99 17.79 -3.50
CA SER A 686 28.18 18.29 -4.86
C SER A 686 27.66 17.28 -5.90
N TRP A 687 27.33 17.74 -7.10
CA TRP A 687 26.94 16.84 -8.19
C TRP A 687 27.96 15.71 -8.44
N SER A 688 29.25 16.02 -8.41
CA SER A 688 30.31 15.01 -8.54
C SER A 688 30.30 14.00 -7.40
N SER A 689 30.04 14.45 -6.17
CA SER A 689 29.87 13.55 -5.01
C SER A 689 28.65 12.64 -5.18
N ILE A 690 27.50 13.19 -5.60
CA ILE A 690 26.27 12.42 -5.83
C ILE A 690 26.51 11.31 -6.86
N VAL A 691 27.13 11.66 -8.00
CA VAL A 691 27.46 10.70 -9.06
C VAL A 691 28.42 9.61 -8.53
N ASN A 692 29.45 10.00 -7.76
CA ASN A 692 30.42 9.06 -7.24
C ASN A 692 29.80 8.07 -6.24
N VAL A 693 28.90 8.52 -5.37
CA VAL A 693 28.19 7.64 -4.43
C VAL A 693 27.39 6.58 -5.17
N HIS A 694 26.62 6.97 -6.20
CA HIS A 694 25.82 6.03 -6.97
C HIS A 694 26.68 5.07 -7.80
N ARG A 695 27.81 5.54 -8.35
CA ARG A 695 28.79 4.64 -8.99
C ARG A 695 29.35 3.61 -8.02
N VAL A 696 29.76 4.03 -6.81
CA VAL A 696 30.26 3.10 -5.79
C VAL A 696 29.15 2.13 -5.35
N MET A 697 27.91 2.60 -5.20
CA MET A 697 26.76 1.73 -4.91
C MET A 697 26.56 0.66 -5.98
N PHE A 698 26.58 1.00 -7.26
CA PHE A 698 26.44 0.03 -8.35
C PHE A 698 27.61 -0.96 -8.40
N ASP A 699 28.84 -0.49 -8.19
CA ASP A 699 29.99 -1.39 -8.10
C ASP A 699 29.90 -2.32 -6.88
N THR A 700 29.33 -1.83 -5.76
CA THR A 700 29.05 -2.65 -4.58
C THR A 700 28.05 -3.76 -4.91
N LEU A 701 26.99 -3.45 -5.67
CA LEU A 701 26.01 -4.42 -6.13
C LEU A 701 26.65 -5.49 -7.02
N ASP A 702 27.48 -5.07 -7.98
CA ASP A 702 28.18 -5.98 -8.89
C ASP A 702 29.07 -6.97 -8.11
N THR A 703 29.85 -6.47 -7.13
CA THR A 703 30.67 -7.34 -6.27
C THR A 703 29.83 -8.28 -5.39
N ALA A 704 28.69 -7.82 -4.86
CA ALA A 704 27.80 -8.64 -4.04
C ALA A 704 27.18 -9.80 -4.84
N LEU A 705 26.98 -9.60 -6.15
CA LEU A 705 26.44 -10.59 -7.07
C LEU A 705 27.52 -11.48 -7.72
N GLY A 706 28.79 -11.33 -7.32
CA GLY A 706 29.90 -12.17 -7.78
C GLY A 706 30.53 -11.74 -9.10
N ALA A 707 30.25 -10.52 -9.58
CA ALA A 707 30.99 -9.94 -10.70
C ALA A 707 32.36 -9.43 -10.19
N SER A 708 33.44 -9.79 -10.88
CA SER A 708 34.76 -9.20 -10.64
C SER A 708 34.71 -7.73 -11.05
N VAL A 709 34.80 -6.82 -10.07
CA VAL A 709 34.97 -5.39 -10.31
C VAL A 709 36.39 -5.03 -9.89
N THR A 710 37.28 -4.91 -10.87
CA THR A 710 38.57 -4.25 -10.69
C THR A 710 38.47 -2.92 -11.43
N ARG A 711 38.59 -1.81 -10.71
CA ARG A 711 38.56 -0.46 -11.29
C ARG A 711 39.89 -0.09 -11.92
#